data_AF-A0AAE0FJI7-F1
#
_entry.id   AF-A0AAE0FJI7-F1
#
_cell.length_a   1.000
_cell.length_b   1.000
_cell.length_c   1.000
_cell.angle_alpha   90.00
_cell.angle_beta   90.00
_cell.angle_gamma   90.00
#
_symmetry.space_group_name_H-M   'P 1'
#
loop_
_entity.id
_entity.type
_entity.pdbx_description
1 polymer ?
#
loop_
_entity_poly.entity_id
_entity_poly.type
_entity_poly.pdbx_seq_one_letter_code
_entity_poly.pdbx_strand_id
1 'polypeptide(L)'
;MDSSFVRPCGGKAEVAPRNGAMHSFRFCLVEKPEARTPPIHIQPLLLQESFPLISGPANAESPRFTENITSGNTQATRMAPKNMSAPKEDPLDTAKVDELFTKATESEDADARVAAAGELVTLVLGSGAKYIDSLLLSKVKTAMTNKKKVPAREGAANIVKAIVEGLTPESEAFVLSIVTELVLMQGDKASSVRDIATAACDVYSQKVSPYAVRALLPALFSGLESSFWQAKAGALNMLITLTTRAPKQVAANLPEIIPKVSEVMTDMKAEVVTAAQTCMAKACDTIGNLDIEPFIPTLIECITKIDEVPECVHKLAATTFVQQVEAPTLAVMGPLLQRGLARQQATAIKRKACVIIDNMCKLVEDPTDAEPFLPKLLPGVKHALDEVADPECRQVANRAFKTLVHAAGEEAAKALDSGKAEVNVLNKLQAEVKDQLSGVLSETSACSKEDITKFWAESGADVLVDYVCSLCTNAIAGKCFDTSEWSEKCVVPYLSSIMAKDSAEKACTSLVSTALAAFEAKKKTYAPDDEEGEDTCNCEFSLAYGAMILLNNATLRLKRGKRYGLCGPNGCGKSTLMKAINNGQVEGFPPRDEVRTVYVEHDIQGHQGEMSVLEFVLDEPILKEMGTTREDVLKELTHFQFTMEMIEGPITALSGGWKMKLALGRAMLQKADILLLDEPTNHMDVKNVAWLETYLNNLETVTSMIVSHDSGFLDNVCTHIIHYETRKLVTYRGNLQEFVEQCPAAKKYYELSNDELKFIFPPPGFLEGVKNKDKAIVKANNVTYGYPGTGKKIIEKPCSVQISLSSRVGCLGPNGAGKSTLIKMLTGESEPDTGNIWKHQNMRYAYVAQHAFHHLEQHLDKSPNEYIRWRYSGGEDKENLTKVTAQYTPEEEKQMAEKIKVTGMEWQEEGKIEMLVLDKIIGRRSKKNTQEYEVVWKDKSMDNTTYIEREKLEKLGFTKYLNRIDEREAARAGLYARPLTIKNVEKHIEDFGLDAEFGTHNRIRGLSGGQKVKVVLAAAMWNLPHVLVLDEPTNYLDRDALGALALGIKDYGGGVVIITHNAEFAAATCEETWTVGGGFVEITGQKWNSSSKSEAVEFVQEEETVDALGNVIKCKGPKRKLSRKEIKARQKARKSKLEAGEDLSTDSDWELDEYIGDEAEKAAKEAEKKEKEAAKAAEKAAKEAEKAAKGPAKGKGKAKK
;
A
#
# COMPACT_ATOMS: atom_id res chain seq x y z
N MET A 1 -41.14 28.49 -8.44
CA MET A 1 -41.86 27.31 -8.95
C MET A 1 -41.17 26.08 -8.34
N ASP A 2 -41.24 25.91 -7.03
CA ASP A 2 -42.39 25.56 -6.20
C ASP A 2 -42.91 24.15 -6.40
N SER A 3 -43.12 23.55 -5.23
CA SER A 3 -44.05 22.47 -4.90
C SER A 3 -43.50 21.05 -5.08
N SER A 4 -43.66 20.10 -4.15
CA SER A 4 -44.11 20.09 -2.74
C SER A 4 -44.31 18.61 -2.43
N PHE A 5 -43.87 18.11 -1.28
CA PHE A 5 -44.75 17.29 -0.44
C PHE A 5 -44.21 17.30 0.99
N VAL A 6 -45.08 17.74 1.89
CA VAL A 6 -44.87 18.00 3.30
C VAL A 6 -46.06 17.40 4.05
N ARG A 7 -45.77 16.82 5.23
CA ARG A 7 -46.61 16.65 6.45
C ARG A 7 -47.61 15.46 6.55
N PRO A 8 -48.17 15.15 7.76
CA PRO A 8 -47.91 15.71 9.11
C PRO A 8 -47.88 14.74 10.35
N CYS A 9 -47.18 15.21 11.39
CA CYS A 9 -47.54 15.44 12.82
C CYS A 9 -48.02 14.36 13.83
N GLY A 10 -47.33 14.38 15.00
CA GLY A 10 -47.92 14.53 16.36
C GLY A 10 -47.70 13.36 17.35
N GLY A 11 -47.26 13.49 18.61
CA GLY A 11 -46.82 14.62 19.44
C GLY A 11 -46.56 14.21 20.92
N LYS A 12 -45.87 15.11 21.65
CA LYS A 12 -45.83 15.41 23.13
C LYS A 12 -45.24 14.40 24.14
N ALA A 13 -44.22 14.84 24.90
CA ALA A 13 -44.35 15.39 26.28
C ALA A 13 -43.00 15.90 26.84
N GLU A 14 -43.04 17.05 27.54
CA GLU A 14 -41.97 17.76 28.26
C GLU A 14 -41.62 17.14 29.62
N VAL A 15 -40.42 17.37 30.19
CA VAL A 15 -40.16 17.89 31.57
C VAL A 15 -38.72 18.44 31.66
N ALA A 16 -38.57 19.57 32.39
CA ALA A 16 -37.37 20.40 32.66
C ALA A 16 -36.29 19.78 33.58
N PRO A 17 -35.19 20.51 33.93
CA PRO A 17 -35.24 21.36 35.14
C PRO A 17 -34.44 22.69 35.10
N ARG A 18 -34.82 23.61 36.02
CA ARG A 18 -34.17 24.90 36.35
C ARG A 18 -33.66 24.88 37.80
N ASN A 19 -32.46 25.46 37.99
CA ASN A 19 -31.95 26.31 39.09
C ASN A 19 -31.79 25.82 40.56
N GLY A 20 -30.57 26.10 41.08
CA GLY A 20 -30.26 26.58 42.45
C GLY A 20 -29.91 25.50 43.48
N ALA A 21 -28.90 25.60 44.34
CA ALA A 21 -28.10 26.74 44.77
C ALA A 21 -26.80 26.28 45.48
N MET A 22 -25.88 27.24 45.58
CA MET A 22 -24.65 27.35 46.36
C MET A 22 -24.45 26.42 47.57
N HIS A 23 -23.26 25.81 47.64
CA HIS A 23 -22.36 25.99 48.79
C HIS A 23 -20.90 26.09 48.29
N SER A 24 -20.33 27.27 48.45
CA SER A 24 -18.91 27.58 48.32
C SER A 24 -18.12 27.00 49.50
N PHE A 25 -16.97 26.37 49.28
CA PHE A 25 -15.81 26.53 50.16
C PHE A 25 -14.49 26.30 49.41
N ARG A 26 -13.57 27.25 49.62
CA ARG A 26 -12.19 27.40 49.13
C ARG A 26 -11.36 26.11 49.17
N PHE A 27 -10.58 25.87 48.12
CA PHE A 27 -9.28 25.19 48.27
C PHE A 27 -8.18 26.25 48.39
N CYS A 28 -7.58 26.33 49.57
CA CYS A 28 -6.35 27.06 49.82
C CYS A 28 -5.17 26.32 49.20
N LEU A 29 -4.41 27.04 48.37
CA LEU A 29 -2.97 26.86 48.21
C LEU A 29 -2.27 27.01 49.56
N VAL A 30 -1.45 26.03 49.94
CA VAL A 30 -0.30 26.22 50.83
C VAL A 30 0.84 25.34 50.31
N GLU A 31 1.90 26.01 49.90
CA GLU A 31 3.23 25.48 49.57
C GLU A 31 3.95 24.87 50.79
N LYS A 32 4.95 24.02 50.49
CA LYS A 32 6.25 23.78 51.18
C LYS A 32 6.54 22.29 51.48
N PRO A 33 7.81 21.88 51.68
CA PRO A 33 8.86 21.75 50.66
C PRO A 33 9.63 20.41 50.81
N GLU A 34 10.66 20.26 49.98
CA GLU A 34 11.69 19.22 49.98
C GLU A 34 12.22 18.79 51.39
N ALA A 35 12.45 17.49 51.55
CA ALA A 35 13.33 16.94 52.57
C ALA A 35 14.18 15.78 51.99
N ARG A 36 15.48 16.06 51.86
CA ARG A 36 16.57 15.10 51.65
C ARG A 36 16.73 14.16 52.85
N THR A 37 17.19 12.92 52.62
CA THR A 37 18.19 12.15 53.40
C THR A 37 18.38 10.75 52.78
N PRO A 38 19.46 9.99 53.05
CA PRO A 38 20.91 10.29 52.94
C PRO A 38 21.63 9.20 52.07
N PRO A 39 22.98 9.22 51.89
CA PRO A 39 23.66 8.41 50.87
C PRO A 39 24.00 7.01 51.39
N ILE A 40 23.84 5.99 50.56
CA ILE A 40 24.39 4.65 50.82
C ILE A 40 25.67 4.49 49.98
N HIS A 41 26.75 4.21 50.71
CA HIS A 41 28.09 3.95 50.24
C HIS A 41 28.14 2.85 49.17
N ILE A 42 28.67 3.18 48.00
CA ILE A 42 29.26 2.21 47.07
C ILE A 42 30.76 2.15 47.39
N GLN A 43 31.22 1.00 47.89
CA GLN A 43 32.64 0.67 47.92
C GLN A 43 33.06 0.07 46.56
N PRO A 44 34.24 0.41 46.02
CA PRO A 44 34.73 -0.15 44.78
C PRO A 44 35.53 -1.44 45.07
N LEU A 45 35.16 -2.55 44.44
CA LEU A 45 36.00 -3.74 44.34
C LEU A 45 36.68 -3.73 42.97
N LEU A 46 37.92 -3.25 42.97
CA LEU A 46 38.94 -3.48 41.96
C LEU A 46 39.46 -4.92 42.07
N LEU A 47 39.61 -5.59 40.92
CA LEU A 47 40.63 -6.58 40.53
C LEU A 47 40.25 -7.00 39.09
N GLN A 48 40.90 -6.53 38.02
CA GLN A 48 42.13 -7.10 37.41
C GLN A 48 42.13 -8.65 37.55
N GLU A 49 42.09 -9.47 36.50
CA GLU A 49 43.07 -9.55 35.41
C GLU A 49 42.52 -10.27 34.16
N SER A 50 43.21 -10.00 33.06
CA SER A 50 43.25 -10.61 31.73
C SER A 50 43.13 -12.14 31.62
N PHE A 51 42.36 -12.61 30.63
CA PHE A 51 42.51 -13.95 30.04
C PHE A 51 43.15 -13.85 28.64
N PRO A 52 44.25 -14.58 28.35
CA PRO A 52 44.71 -14.79 26.99
C PRO A 52 44.10 -16.06 26.38
N LEU A 53 43.72 -15.94 25.12
CA LEU A 53 43.45 -17.03 24.18
C LEU A 53 44.68 -17.93 24.02
N ILE A 54 44.55 -19.25 24.27
CA ILE A 54 45.44 -20.27 23.69
C ILE A 54 44.62 -21.50 23.28
N SER A 55 44.83 -21.88 22.01
CA SER A 55 44.38 -23.05 21.27
C SER A 55 45.10 -24.35 21.66
N GLY A 56 44.42 -25.51 21.55
CA GLY A 56 45.06 -26.81 21.26
C GLY A 56 44.57 -28.02 22.10
N PRO A 57 44.32 -29.20 21.49
CA PRO A 57 43.76 -30.38 22.17
C PRO A 57 44.83 -31.37 22.67
N ALA A 58 44.55 -32.12 23.74
CA ALA A 58 45.35 -33.29 24.10
C ALA A 58 44.55 -34.35 24.88
N ASN A 59 44.63 -35.58 24.38
CA ASN A 59 44.26 -36.84 25.03
C ASN A 59 45.02 -37.04 26.35
N ALA A 60 44.41 -37.73 27.33
CA ALA A 60 44.99 -38.92 28.00
C ALA A 60 44.19 -39.37 29.25
N GLU A 61 43.79 -40.63 29.22
CA GLU A 61 43.94 -41.67 30.25
C GLU A 61 43.39 -41.48 31.69
N SER A 62 42.59 -42.48 32.07
CA SER A 62 42.13 -42.85 33.40
C SER A 62 43.26 -43.07 34.43
N PRO A 63 42.92 -43.01 35.74
CA PRO A 63 43.37 -44.09 36.61
C PRO A 63 42.24 -44.67 37.47
N ARG A 64 42.22 -46.02 37.52
CA ARG A 64 41.54 -46.80 38.54
C ARG A 64 42.22 -46.60 39.90
N PHE A 65 41.43 -46.52 40.97
CA PHE A 65 41.85 -47.00 42.28
C PHE A 65 40.70 -47.75 42.96
N THR A 66 41.11 -48.85 43.60
CA THR A 66 40.35 -49.99 44.11
C THR A 66 40.01 -49.86 45.60
N GLU A 67 39.09 -50.73 46.04
CA GLU A 67 38.86 -51.20 47.43
C GLU A 67 38.05 -50.25 48.36
N ASN A 68 37.07 -50.68 49.17
CA ASN A 68 36.82 -51.99 49.81
C ASN A 68 35.32 -52.24 50.05
N ILE A 69 34.93 -53.51 49.93
CA ILE A 69 33.62 -54.05 50.34
C ILE A 69 33.74 -54.54 51.78
N THR A 70 32.87 -54.07 52.67
CA THR A 70 32.53 -54.76 53.91
C THR A 70 31.03 -55.01 53.96
N SER A 71 30.68 -56.29 54.02
CA SER A 71 29.33 -56.84 54.13
C SER A 71 28.74 -56.61 55.53
N GLY A 72 27.54 -56.03 55.58
CA GLY A 72 26.67 -55.99 56.75
C GLY A 72 25.21 -56.10 56.29
N ASN A 73 24.54 -57.15 56.75
CA ASN A 73 23.25 -57.64 56.25
C ASN A 73 22.10 -56.98 57.04
N THR A 74 21.23 -56.17 56.40
CA THR A 74 19.89 -55.83 56.92
C THR A 74 18.99 -55.21 55.84
N GLN A 75 17.87 -55.89 55.57
CA GLN A 75 16.58 -55.42 55.00
C GLN A 75 16.58 -54.50 53.77
N ALA A 76 15.95 -55.01 52.70
CA ALA A 76 15.63 -54.31 51.46
C ALA A 76 14.89 -52.98 51.72
N THR A 77 15.60 -51.87 51.59
CA THR A 77 15.04 -50.55 51.37
C THR A 77 15.30 -50.18 49.91
N ARG A 78 14.24 -49.96 49.12
CA ARG A 78 14.32 -49.46 47.75
C ARG A 78 15.08 -48.13 47.76
N MET A 79 16.22 -48.06 47.08
CA MET A 79 17.01 -46.82 46.97
C MET A 79 16.33 -45.87 45.98
N ALA A 80 15.89 -44.70 46.46
CA ALA A 80 15.58 -43.57 45.59
C ALA A 80 16.85 -43.12 44.82
N PRO A 81 16.73 -42.52 43.61
CA PRO A 81 17.86 -41.92 42.92
C PRO A 81 18.61 -40.94 43.83
N LYS A 82 19.95 -40.89 43.78
CA LYS A 82 20.73 -39.95 44.61
C LYS A 82 20.23 -38.52 44.34
N ASN A 83 19.92 -37.77 45.41
CA ASN A 83 19.39 -36.39 45.41
C ASN A 83 17.91 -36.21 45.02
N MET A 84 17.13 -37.29 44.90
CA MET A 84 15.66 -37.23 44.78
C MET A 84 15.02 -37.78 46.05
N SER A 85 14.01 -37.08 46.57
CA SER A 85 13.26 -37.49 47.75
C SER A 85 11.77 -37.55 47.42
N ALA A 86 11.04 -38.50 48.00
CA ALA A 86 9.59 -38.40 48.02
C ALA A 86 9.19 -37.07 48.70
N PRO A 87 8.12 -36.40 48.23
CA PRO A 87 7.67 -35.14 48.83
C PRO A 87 7.49 -35.30 50.35
N LYS A 88 7.80 -34.27 51.14
CA LYS A 88 7.75 -34.33 52.62
C LYS A 88 6.34 -34.72 53.08
N GLU A 89 6.22 -35.80 53.85
CA GLU A 89 4.95 -36.34 54.35
C GLU A 89 4.83 -36.11 55.86
N ASP A 90 3.87 -35.29 56.28
CA ASP A 90 3.39 -35.26 57.67
C ASP A 90 2.14 -36.16 57.80
N PRO A 91 1.98 -36.93 58.91
CA PRO A 91 0.87 -37.87 59.05
C PRO A 91 -0.48 -37.14 59.08
N LEU A 92 -1.31 -37.38 58.06
CA LEU A 92 -2.65 -36.80 57.90
C LEU A 92 -3.71 -37.63 58.67
N ASP A 93 -4.53 -36.97 59.49
CA ASP A 93 -5.69 -37.58 60.16
C ASP A 93 -6.85 -37.76 59.17
N THR A 94 -6.92 -38.92 58.54
CA THR A 94 -7.94 -39.25 57.52
C THR A 94 -9.36 -39.27 58.08
N ALA A 95 -9.55 -39.55 59.38
CA ALA A 95 -10.88 -39.58 59.99
C ALA A 95 -11.45 -38.16 60.14
N LYS A 96 -10.60 -37.21 60.53
CA LYS A 96 -10.97 -35.80 60.63
C LYS A 96 -11.22 -35.16 59.25
N VAL A 97 -10.49 -35.58 58.22
CA VAL A 97 -10.74 -35.19 56.81
C VAL A 97 -12.14 -35.65 56.37
N ASP A 98 -12.54 -36.88 56.69
CA ASP A 98 -13.86 -37.41 56.33
C ASP A 98 -15.01 -36.75 57.09
N GLU A 99 -14.80 -36.44 58.38
CA GLU A 99 -15.76 -35.69 59.19
C GLU A 99 -15.99 -34.29 58.63
N LEU A 100 -14.92 -33.54 58.37
CA LEU A 100 -14.97 -32.18 57.82
C LEU A 100 -15.55 -32.16 56.39
N PHE A 101 -15.21 -33.15 55.56
CA PHE A 101 -15.78 -33.29 54.21
C PHE A 101 -17.29 -33.55 54.24
N THR A 102 -17.75 -34.43 55.15
CA THR A 102 -19.18 -34.72 55.33
C THR A 102 -19.91 -33.48 55.84
N LYS A 103 -19.32 -32.75 56.80
CA LYS A 103 -19.87 -31.49 57.31
C LYS A 103 -19.94 -30.41 56.23
N ALA A 104 -18.94 -30.32 55.36
CA ALA A 104 -18.91 -29.36 54.26
C ALA A 104 -19.93 -29.68 53.15
N THR A 105 -20.29 -30.95 52.94
CA THR A 105 -21.16 -31.37 51.83
C THR A 105 -22.61 -31.68 52.23
N GLU A 106 -22.87 -32.02 53.49
CA GLU A 106 -24.19 -32.47 53.97
C GLU A 106 -24.85 -31.55 55.00
N SER A 107 -24.14 -30.55 55.54
CA SER A 107 -24.73 -29.56 56.48
C SER A 107 -25.83 -28.74 55.80
N GLU A 108 -26.94 -28.49 56.50
CA GLU A 108 -28.04 -27.63 56.03
C GLU A 108 -27.67 -26.13 56.10
N ASP A 109 -26.85 -25.73 57.07
CA ASP A 109 -26.38 -24.35 57.24
C ASP A 109 -25.22 -24.01 56.27
N ALA A 110 -25.36 -22.91 55.55
CA ALA A 110 -24.40 -22.45 54.53
C ALA A 110 -23.10 -21.93 55.15
N ASP A 111 -23.16 -21.20 56.25
CA ASP A 111 -21.97 -20.64 56.91
C ASP A 111 -21.12 -21.76 57.52
N ALA A 112 -21.78 -22.78 58.08
CA ALA A 112 -21.13 -24.00 58.55
C ALA A 112 -20.44 -24.79 57.43
N ARG A 113 -20.99 -24.81 56.20
CA ARG A 113 -20.34 -25.45 55.04
C ARG A 113 -19.06 -24.72 54.64
N VAL A 114 -19.08 -23.39 54.60
CA VAL A 114 -17.92 -22.56 54.25
C VAL A 114 -16.80 -22.70 55.29
N ALA A 115 -17.15 -22.63 56.59
CA ALA A 115 -16.19 -22.80 57.67
C ALA A 115 -15.53 -24.20 57.64
N ALA A 116 -16.34 -25.26 57.46
CA ALA A 116 -15.83 -26.62 57.36
C ALA A 116 -14.93 -26.83 56.13
N ALA A 117 -15.26 -26.20 54.98
CA ALA A 117 -14.42 -26.23 53.79
C ALA A 117 -13.06 -25.53 54.02
N GLY A 118 -13.04 -24.37 54.69
CA GLY A 118 -11.80 -23.66 55.02
C GLY A 118 -10.90 -24.45 56.00
N GLU A 119 -11.49 -25.02 57.05
CA GLU A 119 -10.76 -25.87 58.01
C GLU A 119 -10.18 -27.12 57.36
N LEU A 120 -10.95 -27.78 56.48
CA LEU A 120 -10.53 -28.95 55.71
C LEU A 120 -9.32 -28.63 54.83
N VAL A 121 -9.38 -27.53 54.07
CA VAL A 121 -8.31 -27.14 53.16
C VAL A 121 -7.05 -26.73 53.93
N THR A 122 -7.19 -26.03 55.06
CA THR A 122 -6.05 -25.67 55.92
C THR A 122 -5.34 -26.91 56.45
N LEU A 123 -6.10 -27.94 56.83
CA LEU A 123 -5.56 -29.22 57.32
C LEU A 123 -4.86 -30.02 56.21
N VAL A 124 -5.42 -30.04 55.00
CA VAL A 124 -4.84 -30.76 53.85
C VAL A 124 -3.59 -30.05 53.32
N LEU A 125 -3.63 -28.73 53.12
CA LEU A 125 -2.46 -27.95 52.68
C LEU A 125 -1.33 -27.96 53.71
N GLY A 126 -1.68 -27.97 55.01
CA GLY A 126 -0.69 -28.07 56.10
C GLY A 126 0.03 -29.41 56.19
N SER A 127 -0.51 -30.48 55.61
CA SER A 127 0.07 -31.84 55.68
C SER A 127 0.76 -32.30 54.39
N GLY A 128 0.64 -31.54 53.29
CA GLY A 128 1.33 -31.76 52.02
C GLY A 128 0.42 -31.74 50.78
N ALA A 129 0.88 -31.11 49.69
CA ALA A 129 0.09 -30.87 48.46
C ALA A 129 -0.37 -32.15 47.74
N LYS A 130 0.33 -33.28 47.91
CA LYS A 130 -0.02 -34.57 47.29
C LYS A 130 -1.33 -35.16 47.81
N TYR A 131 -1.72 -34.86 49.06
CA TYR A 131 -2.99 -35.34 49.64
C TYR A 131 -4.23 -34.70 48.99
N ILE A 132 -4.04 -33.61 48.23
CA ILE A 132 -5.10 -33.02 47.41
C ILE A 132 -5.56 -34.04 46.36
N ASP A 133 -4.64 -34.68 45.63
CA ASP A 133 -4.97 -35.61 44.56
C ASP A 133 -5.41 -37.00 45.05
N SER A 134 -4.66 -37.59 46.00
CA SER A 134 -4.91 -38.98 46.42
C SER A 134 -6.17 -39.18 47.27
N LEU A 135 -6.65 -38.15 47.98
CA LEU A 135 -7.72 -38.28 48.98
C LEU A 135 -8.90 -37.30 48.78
N LEU A 136 -8.62 -36.06 48.38
CA LEU A 136 -9.63 -35.00 48.37
C LEU A 136 -10.30 -34.83 47.00
N LEU A 137 -9.53 -34.75 45.91
CA LEU A 137 -10.05 -34.41 44.57
C LEU A 137 -11.02 -35.47 44.03
N SER A 138 -10.78 -36.76 44.27
CA SER A 138 -11.70 -37.83 43.84
C SER A 138 -13.08 -37.74 44.51
N LYS A 139 -13.10 -37.42 45.82
CA LYS A 139 -14.33 -37.20 46.59
C LYS A 139 -15.04 -35.92 46.16
N VAL A 140 -14.29 -34.83 45.96
CA VAL A 140 -14.82 -33.55 45.48
C VAL A 140 -15.43 -33.71 44.07
N LYS A 141 -14.76 -34.37 43.12
CA LYS A 141 -15.30 -34.63 41.76
C LYS A 141 -16.62 -35.40 41.80
N THR A 142 -16.72 -36.38 42.69
CA THR A 142 -17.96 -37.15 42.89
C THR A 142 -19.08 -36.28 43.47
N ALA A 143 -18.75 -35.37 44.39
CA ALA A 143 -19.71 -34.43 44.97
C ALA A 143 -20.17 -33.35 43.95
N MET A 144 -19.27 -32.82 43.12
CA MET A 144 -19.58 -31.86 42.06
C MET A 144 -20.56 -32.42 41.02
N THR A 145 -20.40 -33.69 40.64
CA THR A 145 -21.23 -34.34 39.61
C THR A 145 -22.57 -34.87 40.15
N ASN A 146 -22.85 -34.69 41.44
CA ASN A 146 -24.08 -35.18 42.07
C ASN A 146 -25.32 -34.37 41.66
N LYS A 147 -26.08 -34.90 40.69
CA LYS A 147 -27.28 -34.25 40.14
C LYS A 147 -28.43 -34.07 41.15
N LYS A 148 -28.46 -34.81 42.27
CA LYS A 148 -29.63 -34.88 43.17
C LYS A 148 -29.54 -33.93 44.38
N LYS A 149 -28.34 -33.67 44.92
CA LYS A 149 -28.15 -32.85 46.13
C LYS A 149 -27.49 -31.51 45.79
N VAL A 150 -28.20 -30.40 45.95
CA VAL A 150 -27.64 -29.03 45.76
C VAL A 150 -26.60 -28.69 46.84
N PRO A 151 -26.82 -28.97 48.15
CA PRO A 151 -25.83 -28.66 49.20
C PRO A 151 -24.49 -29.36 49.00
N ALA A 152 -24.50 -30.58 48.42
CA ALA A 152 -23.28 -31.32 48.12
C ALA A 152 -22.45 -30.65 47.01
N ARG A 153 -23.11 -30.08 45.99
CA ARG A 153 -22.43 -29.33 44.92
C ARG A 153 -21.93 -27.98 45.40
N GLU A 154 -22.71 -27.31 46.24
CA GLU A 154 -22.34 -26.03 46.86
C GLU A 154 -21.14 -26.20 47.81
N GLY A 155 -21.16 -27.24 48.66
CA GLY A 155 -20.05 -27.62 49.52
C GLY A 155 -18.79 -27.97 48.72
N ALA A 156 -18.92 -28.75 47.65
CA ALA A 156 -17.79 -29.07 46.77
C ALA A 156 -17.18 -27.84 46.09
N ALA A 157 -18.02 -26.91 45.61
CA ALA A 157 -17.55 -25.65 45.01
C ALA A 157 -16.84 -24.76 46.04
N ASN A 158 -17.33 -24.69 47.29
CA ASN A 158 -16.67 -23.97 48.38
C ASN A 158 -15.32 -24.59 48.78
N ILE A 159 -15.22 -25.92 48.78
CA ILE A 159 -13.94 -26.61 49.00
C ILE A 159 -12.93 -26.22 47.92
N VAL A 160 -13.32 -26.26 46.64
CA VAL A 160 -12.40 -25.86 45.55
C VAL A 160 -12.04 -24.39 45.62
N LYS A 161 -13.00 -23.51 45.93
CA LYS A 161 -12.72 -22.09 46.15
C LYS A 161 -11.67 -21.89 47.24
N ALA A 162 -11.80 -22.58 48.38
CA ALA A 162 -10.82 -22.50 49.46
C ALA A 162 -9.44 -23.05 49.05
N ILE A 163 -9.38 -24.13 48.25
CA ILE A 163 -8.11 -24.65 47.69
C ILE A 163 -7.44 -23.60 46.79
N VAL A 164 -8.22 -22.96 45.92
CA VAL A 164 -7.74 -21.92 45.01
C VAL A 164 -7.31 -20.65 45.78
N GLU A 165 -7.99 -20.29 46.86
CA GLU A 165 -7.59 -19.18 47.72
C GLU A 165 -6.27 -19.49 48.47
N GLY A 166 -6.02 -20.75 48.82
CA GLY A 166 -4.78 -21.23 49.44
C GLY A 166 -3.68 -21.70 48.47
N LEU A 167 -3.78 -21.38 47.18
CA LEU A 167 -2.91 -21.94 46.14
C LEU A 167 -1.42 -21.68 46.40
N THR A 168 -0.64 -22.76 46.42
CA THR A 168 0.83 -22.77 46.43
C THR A 168 1.34 -23.34 45.10
N PRO A 169 2.58 -23.06 44.67
CA PRO A 169 3.13 -23.63 43.43
C PRO A 169 3.03 -25.17 43.37
N GLU A 170 3.23 -25.83 44.51
CA GLU A 170 3.16 -27.29 44.60
C GLU A 170 1.73 -27.85 44.45
N SER A 171 0.72 -27.11 44.94
CA SER A 171 -0.68 -27.53 44.84
C SER A 171 -1.31 -27.20 43.49
N GLU A 172 -0.77 -26.23 42.77
CA GLU A 172 -1.26 -25.76 41.48
C GLU A 172 -1.37 -26.87 40.42
N ALA A 173 -0.34 -27.70 40.28
CA ALA A 173 -0.32 -28.77 39.27
C ALA A 173 -1.45 -29.80 39.50
N PHE A 174 -1.80 -30.08 40.76
CA PHE A 174 -2.86 -31.03 41.12
C PHE A 174 -4.26 -30.44 40.93
N VAL A 175 -4.42 -29.13 41.18
CA VAL A 175 -5.69 -28.41 40.98
C VAL A 175 -6.12 -28.42 39.52
N LEU A 176 -5.17 -28.44 38.56
CA LEU A 176 -5.48 -28.50 37.12
C LEU A 176 -6.49 -29.60 36.76
N SER A 177 -6.41 -30.74 37.43
CA SER A 177 -7.27 -31.90 37.16
C SER A 177 -8.76 -31.64 37.44
N ILE A 178 -9.11 -30.65 38.28
CA ILE A 178 -10.50 -30.33 38.67
C ILE A 178 -11.03 -29.05 38.03
N VAL A 179 -10.17 -28.28 37.35
CA VAL A 179 -10.56 -27.01 36.74
C VAL A 179 -11.61 -27.22 35.64
N THR A 180 -11.52 -28.32 34.88
CA THR A 180 -12.53 -28.66 33.87
C THR A 180 -13.92 -28.77 34.48
N GLU A 181 -14.06 -29.52 35.58
CA GLU A 181 -15.31 -29.67 36.29
C GLU A 181 -15.78 -28.35 36.92
N LEU A 182 -14.85 -27.52 37.42
CA LEU A 182 -15.14 -26.19 37.96
C LEU A 182 -15.71 -25.23 36.90
N VAL A 183 -15.11 -25.19 35.71
CA VAL A 183 -15.60 -24.38 34.58
C VAL A 183 -16.99 -24.84 34.14
N LEU A 184 -17.23 -26.15 34.08
CA LEU A 184 -18.54 -26.70 33.73
C LEU A 184 -19.61 -26.40 34.79
N MET A 185 -19.24 -26.31 36.08
CA MET A 185 -20.18 -25.96 37.17
C MET A 185 -20.70 -24.53 37.10
N GLN A 186 -20.05 -23.61 36.38
CA GLN A 186 -20.62 -22.30 36.10
C GLN A 186 -21.92 -22.38 35.30
N GLY A 187 -22.18 -23.52 34.63
CA GLY A 187 -23.44 -23.85 33.97
C GLY A 187 -24.52 -24.50 34.85
N ASP A 188 -24.34 -24.62 36.17
CA ASP A 188 -25.31 -25.29 37.05
C ASP A 188 -26.69 -24.59 37.04
N LYS A 189 -27.74 -25.35 37.33
CA LYS A 189 -29.11 -24.82 37.41
C LYS A 189 -29.29 -23.94 38.66
N ALA A 190 -28.61 -24.26 39.76
CA ALA A 190 -28.67 -23.50 41.01
C ALA A 190 -27.75 -22.27 40.95
N SER A 191 -28.29 -21.08 41.22
CA SER A 191 -27.49 -19.84 41.25
C SER A 191 -26.43 -19.86 42.34
N SER A 192 -26.73 -20.42 43.53
CA SER A 192 -25.77 -20.49 44.63
C SER A 192 -24.48 -21.24 44.25
N VAL A 193 -24.60 -22.34 43.51
CA VAL A 193 -23.45 -23.13 43.02
C VAL A 193 -22.70 -22.38 41.93
N ARG A 194 -23.42 -21.75 40.99
CA ARG A 194 -22.80 -20.99 39.90
C ARG A 194 -21.97 -19.82 40.41
N ASP A 195 -22.52 -19.03 41.32
CA ASP A 195 -21.86 -17.80 41.79
C ASP A 195 -20.55 -18.14 42.53
N ILE A 196 -20.52 -19.26 43.26
CA ILE A 196 -19.32 -19.78 43.92
C ILE A 196 -18.31 -20.30 42.88
N ALA A 197 -18.77 -21.05 41.88
CA ALA A 197 -17.91 -21.59 40.82
C ALA A 197 -17.27 -20.47 39.98
N THR A 198 -18.03 -19.42 39.65
CA THR A 198 -17.52 -18.22 38.96
C THR A 198 -16.47 -17.51 39.81
N ALA A 199 -16.76 -17.25 41.09
CA ALA A 199 -15.79 -16.63 41.99
C ALA A 199 -14.51 -17.45 42.13
N ALA A 200 -14.60 -18.78 42.20
CA ALA A 200 -13.43 -19.66 42.26
C ALA A 200 -12.61 -19.61 40.96
N CYS A 201 -13.26 -19.56 39.80
CA CYS A 201 -12.59 -19.42 38.50
C CYS A 201 -11.87 -18.07 38.36
N ASP A 202 -12.49 -16.98 38.83
CA ASP A 202 -11.89 -15.64 38.81
C ASP A 202 -10.63 -15.60 39.68
N VAL A 203 -10.70 -16.11 40.93
CA VAL A 203 -9.53 -16.19 41.82
C VAL A 203 -8.44 -17.08 41.21
N TYR A 204 -8.81 -18.21 40.61
CA TYR A 204 -7.83 -19.12 39.99
C TYR A 204 -7.08 -18.44 38.85
N SER A 205 -7.80 -17.75 37.95
CA SER A 205 -7.19 -17.03 36.82
C SER A 205 -6.22 -15.92 37.26
N GLN A 206 -6.43 -15.34 38.43
CA GLN A 206 -5.55 -14.32 39.02
C GLN A 206 -4.33 -14.88 39.75
N LYS A 207 -4.35 -16.16 40.19
CA LYS A 207 -3.27 -16.78 40.96
C LYS A 207 -2.38 -17.74 40.17
N VAL A 208 -2.92 -18.41 39.16
CA VAL A 208 -2.21 -19.42 38.34
C VAL A 208 -0.89 -18.88 37.76
N SER A 209 0.17 -19.68 37.59
CA SER A 209 1.40 -19.23 36.95
C SER A 209 1.13 -18.68 35.54
N PRO A 210 1.74 -17.53 35.14
CA PRO A 210 1.60 -16.99 33.79
C PRO A 210 1.95 -17.98 32.68
N TYR A 211 2.85 -18.93 32.95
CA TYR A 211 3.27 -19.95 31.99
C TYR A 211 2.30 -21.14 31.89
N ALA A 212 1.33 -21.25 32.80
CA ALA A 212 0.37 -22.34 32.86
C ALA A 212 -0.77 -22.26 31.83
N VAL A 213 -0.81 -21.21 31.01
CA VAL A 213 -1.87 -20.97 30.02
C VAL A 213 -2.12 -22.23 29.17
N ARG A 214 -1.05 -22.86 28.65
CA ARG A 214 -1.14 -24.09 27.86
C ARG A 214 -1.82 -25.24 28.60
N ALA A 215 -1.46 -25.47 29.86
CA ALA A 215 -2.05 -26.52 30.68
C ALA A 215 -3.55 -26.29 30.94
N LEU A 216 -3.99 -25.03 30.93
CA LEU A 216 -5.36 -24.62 31.21
C LEU A 216 -6.30 -24.68 29.99
N LEU A 217 -5.76 -24.63 28.76
CA LEU A 217 -6.55 -24.61 27.52
C LEU A 217 -7.57 -25.74 27.40
N PRO A 218 -7.25 -27.02 27.71
CA PRO A 218 -8.22 -28.10 27.59
C PRO A 218 -9.47 -27.90 28.46
N ALA A 219 -9.29 -27.38 29.68
CA ALA A 219 -10.39 -27.07 30.59
C ALA A 219 -11.26 -25.91 30.06
N LEU A 220 -10.62 -24.87 29.53
CA LEU A 220 -11.32 -23.72 28.94
C LEU A 220 -12.09 -24.11 27.68
N PHE A 221 -11.51 -24.92 26.80
CA PHE A 221 -12.17 -25.42 25.60
C PHE A 221 -13.38 -26.30 25.94
N SER A 222 -13.30 -27.15 26.97
CA SER A 222 -14.45 -27.89 27.46
C SER A 222 -15.58 -26.97 27.95
N GLY A 223 -15.25 -25.80 28.51
CA GLY A 223 -16.22 -24.77 28.88
C GLY A 223 -16.89 -24.11 27.67
N LEU A 224 -16.11 -23.81 26.63
CA LEU A 224 -16.61 -23.23 25.37
C LEU A 224 -17.53 -24.19 24.59
N GLU A 225 -17.23 -25.49 24.65
CA GLU A 225 -18.03 -26.55 24.02
C GLU A 225 -19.28 -26.94 24.83
N SER A 226 -19.43 -26.40 26.04
CA SER A 226 -20.58 -26.67 26.91
C SER A 226 -21.89 -26.20 26.29
N SER A 227 -22.98 -26.95 26.51
CA SER A 227 -24.33 -26.52 26.11
C SER A 227 -24.86 -25.36 26.95
N PHE A 228 -24.24 -25.04 28.09
CA PHE A 228 -24.67 -23.96 28.98
C PHE A 228 -23.94 -22.66 28.67
N TRP A 229 -24.70 -21.62 28.31
CA TRP A 229 -24.13 -20.32 27.92
C TRP A 229 -23.32 -19.66 29.05
N GLN A 230 -23.66 -19.91 30.32
CA GLN A 230 -22.91 -19.39 31.48
C GLN A 230 -21.51 -19.99 31.57
N ALA A 231 -21.36 -21.29 31.29
CA ALA A 231 -20.04 -21.94 31.26
C ALA A 231 -19.18 -21.39 30.11
N LYS A 232 -19.79 -21.11 28.95
CA LYS A 232 -19.10 -20.44 27.83
C LYS A 232 -18.61 -19.05 28.23
N ALA A 233 -19.49 -18.22 28.78
CA ALA A 233 -19.16 -16.87 29.23
C ALA A 233 -18.07 -16.89 30.32
N GLY A 234 -18.15 -17.84 31.24
CA GLY A 234 -17.15 -18.10 32.27
C GLY A 234 -15.76 -18.40 31.72
N ALA A 235 -15.67 -19.34 30.78
CA ALA A 235 -14.41 -19.70 30.13
C ALA A 235 -13.80 -18.51 29.35
N LEU A 236 -14.63 -17.71 28.67
CA LEU A 236 -14.20 -16.50 27.97
C LEU A 236 -13.67 -15.43 28.94
N ASN A 237 -14.32 -15.24 30.09
CA ASN A 237 -13.86 -14.29 31.12
C ASN A 237 -12.51 -14.72 31.72
N MET A 238 -12.30 -16.01 31.95
CA MET A 238 -11.00 -16.53 32.39
C MET A 238 -9.91 -16.25 31.34
N LEU A 239 -10.17 -16.48 30.06
CA LEU A 239 -9.25 -16.14 28.97
C LEU A 239 -8.93 -14.64 28.93
N ILE A 240 -9.94 -13.79 29.09
CA ILE A 240 -9.78 -12.33 29.19
C ILE A 240 -8.84 -11.94 30.33
N THR A 241 -8.99 -12.53 31.51
CA THR A 241 -8.09 -12.25 32.65
C THR A 241 -6.66 -12.69 32.34
N LEU A 242 -6.48 -13.84 31.68
CA LEU A 242 -5.16 -14.35 31.29
C LEU A 242 -4.48 -13.46 30.25
N THR A 243 -5.21 -12.94 29.25
CA THR A 243 -4.64 -12.01 28.24
C THR A 243 -4.04 -10.75 28.88
N THR A 244 -4.67 -10.25 29.95
CA THR A 244 -4.21 -9.03 30.64
C THR A 244 -3.01 -9.31 31.54
N ARG A 245 -2.92 -10.52 32.12
CA ARG A 245 -1.87 -10.89 33.08
C ARG A 245 -0.62 -11.51 32.44
N ALA A 246 -0.81 -12.28 31.37
CA ALA A 246 0.23 -13.09 30.73
C ALA A 246 0.18 -12.94 29.20
N PRO A 247 0.35 -11.71 28.66
CA PRO A 247 0.12 -11.43 27.24
C PRO A 247 1.05 -12.25 26.32
N LYS A 248 2.34 -12.34 26.63
CA LYS A 248 3.33 -13.10 25.84
C LYS A 248 3.01 -14.60 25.81
N GLN A 249 2.58 -15.16 26.95
CA GLN A 249 2.27 -16.58 27.08
C GLN A 249 0.95 -16.93 26.39
N VAL A 250 -0.03 -16.00 26.39
CA VAL A 250 -1.27 -16.17 25.62
C VAL A 250 -1.00 -16.06 24.13
N ALA A 251 -0.16 -15.11 23.69
CA ALA A 251 0.22 -14.91 22.29
C ALA A 251 0.72 -16.22 21.67
N ALA A 252 1.64 -16.92 22.34
CA ALA A 252 2.20 -18.20 21.89
C ALA A 252 1.14 -19.31 21.65
N ASN A 253 -0.03 -19.22 22.28
CA ASN A 253 -1.11 -20.21 22.19
C ASN A 253 -2.30 -19.72 21.35
N LEU A 254 -2.24 -18.52 20.75
CA LEU A 254 -3.30 -18.00 19.88
C LEU A 254 -3.69 -18.92 18.71
N PRO A 255 -2.79 -19.68 18.06
CA PRO A 255 -3.16 -20.63 17.02
C PRO A 255 -4.23 -21.66 17.44
N GLU A 256 -4.27 -22.04 18.73
CA GLU A 256 -5.27 -22.95 19.30
C GLU A 256 -6.51 -22.19 19.83
N ILE A 257 -6.29 -21.00 20.43
CA ILE A 257 -7.37 -20.20 21.06
C ILE A 257 -8.29 -19.58 20.01
N ILE A 258 -7.74 -18.92 18.98
CA ILE A 258 -8.51 -18.13 18.00
C ILE A 258 -9.59 -18.96 17.29
N PRO A 259 -9.32 -20.19 16.78
CA PRO A 259 -10.36 -21.02 16.17
C PRO A 259 -11.51 -21.32 17.13
N LYS A 260 -11.21 -21.68 18.39
CA LYS A 260 -12.22 -22.04 19.39
C LYS A 260 -13.06 -20.84 19.84
N VAL A 261 -12.46 -19.66 20.00
CA VAL A 261 -13.21 -18.44 20.30
C VAL A 261 -14.08 -18.02 19.10
N SER A 262 -13.56 -18.18 17.86
CA SER A 262 -14.31 -17.85 16.63
C SER A 262 -15.58 -18.68 16.46
N GLU A 263 -15.59 -19.95 16.85
CA GLU A 263 -16.79 -20.82 16.84
C GLU A 263 -17.90 -20.27 17.76
N VAL A 264 -17.49 -19.68 18.88
CA VAL A 264 -18.42 -19.15 19.91
C VAL A 264 -18.89 -17.72 19.58
N MET A 265 -18.20 -17.00 18.68
CA MET A 265 -18.63 -15.66 18.24
C MET A 265 -19.93 -15.67 17.42
N THR A 266 -20.33 -16.82 16.88
CA THR A 266 -21.60 -16.99 16.16
C THR A 266 -22.70 -17.65 17.00
N ASP A 267 -22.56 -17.63 18.33
CA ASP A 267 -23.56 -18.20 19.25
C ASP A 267 -24.91 -17.44 19.18
N MET A 268 -26.00 -18.12 19.49
CA MET A 268 -27.35 -17.55 19.50
C MET A 268 -27.56 -16.57 20.66
N LYS A 269 -26.77 -16.69 21.74
CA LYS A 269 -26.91 -15.88 22.95
C LYS A 269 -26.05 -14.62 22.89
N ALA A 270 -26.70 -13.45 22.90
CA ALA A 270 -26.02 -12.15 22.77
C ALA A 270 -24.92 -11.92 23.83
N GLU A 271 -25.13 -12.36 25.07
CA GLU A 271 -24.15 -12.23 26.16
C GLU A 271 -22.85 -13.01 25.87
N VAL A 272 -22.97 -14.19 25.23
CA VAL A 272 -21.82 -15.01 24.84
C VAL A 272 -21.10 -14.38 23.65
N VAL A 273 -21.84 -13.84 22.68
CA VAL A 273 -21.25 -13.14 21.52
C VAL A 273 -20.44 -11.92 21.96
N THR A 274 -20.99 -11.09 22.86
CA THR A 274 -20.29 -9.92 23.40
C THR A 274 -19.03 -10.31 24.17
N ALA A 275 -19.11 -11.35 25.00
CA ALA A 275 -17.94 -11.88 25.72
C ALA A 275 -16.88 -12.44 24.75
N ALA A 276 -17.29 -13.14 23.69
CA ALA A 276 -16.39 -13.72 22.69
C ALA A 276 -15.71 -12.64 21.85
N GLN A 277 -16.44 -11.58 21.45
CA GLN A 277 -15.87 -10.42 20.75
C GLN A 277 -14.84 -9.69 21.63
N THR A 278 -15.15 -9.49 22.91
CA THR A 278 -14.23 -8.85 23.86
C THR A 278 -12.98 -9.71 24.09
N CYS A 279 -13.16 -11.03 24.23
CA CYS A 279 -12.07 -11.98 24.34
C CYS A 279 -11.19 -11.99 23.09
N MET A 280 -11.79 -11.97 21.91
CA MET A 280 -11.08 -11.93 20.63
C MET A 280 -10.26 -10.64 20.49
N ALA A 281 -10.84 -9.48 20.80
CA ALA A 281 -10.13 -8.20 20.77
C ALA A 281 -8.91 -8.20 21.70
N LYS A 282 -9.11 -8.55 22.97
CA LYS A 282 -7.99 -8.63 23.94
C LYS A 282 -6.95 -9.68 23.61
N ALA A 283 -7.36 -10.79 22.99
CA ALA A 283 -6.43 -11.80 22.50
C ALA A 283 -5.58 -11.25 21.34
N CYS A 284 -6.20 -10.56 20.38
CA CYS A 284 -5.49 -9.93 19.26
C CYS A 284 -4.53 -8.81 19.72
N ASP A 285 -4.84 -8.08 20.79
CA ASP A 285 -3.95 -7.05 21.36
C ASP A 285 -2.60 -7.64 21.84
N THR A 286 -2.51 -8.96 22.06
CA THR A 286 -1.26 -9.62 22.49
C THR A 286 -0.25 -9.88 21.37
N ILE A 287 -0.64 -9.70 20.10
CA ILE A 287 0.20 -10.06 18.94
C ILE A 287 1.38 -9.10 18.78
N GLY A 288 1.21 -7.82 19.15
CA GLY A 288 2.28 -6.82 19.08
C GLY A 288 2.77 -6.48 17.66
N ASN A 289 2.05 -6.92 16.61
CA ASN A 289 2.40 -6.65 15.22
C ASN A 289 1.67 -5.39 14.71
N LEU A 290 2.43 -4.32 14.48
CA LEU A 290 1.96 -2.99 14.07
C LEU A 290 1.36 -2.98 12.66
N ASP A 291 1.71 -3.94 11.81
CA ASP A 291 1.22 -3.99 10.42
C ASP A 291 -0.25 -4.44 10.36
N ILE A 292 -0.67 -5.29 11.30
CA ILE A 292 -2.05 -5.81 11.37
C ILE A 292 -2.93 -5.10 12.40
N GLU A 293 -2.34 -4.40 13.38
CA GLU A 293 -3.06 -3.76 14.47
C GLU A 293 -4.23 -2.85 14.00
N PRO A 294 -4.05 -1.99 12.96
CA PRO A 294 -5.14 -1.15 12.46
C PRO A 294 -6.31 -1.95 11.86
N PHE A 295 -6.06 -3.21 11.47
CA PHE A 295 -7.03 -4.09 10.83
C PHE A 295 -7.73 -5.02 11.81
N ILE A 296 -7.24 -5.18 13.05
CA ILE A 296 -7.83 -6.08 14.06
C ILE A 296 -9.36 -5.89 14.19
N PRO A 297 -9.90 -4.66 14.32
CA PRO A 297 -11.35 -4.48 14.43
C PRO A 297 -12.11 -5.00 13.20
N THR A 298 -11.60 -4.72 12.00
CA THR A 298 -12.18 -5.17 10.73
C THR A 298 -12.04 -6.69 10.55
N LEU A 299 -10.94 -7.28 11.01
CA LEU A 299 -10.71 -8.72 11.00
C LEU A 299 -11.73 -9.45 11.88
N ILE A 300 -11.99 -8.94 13.09
CA ILE A 300 -13.00 -9.47 14.00
C ILE A 300 -14.39 -9.34 13.38
N GLU A 301 -14.70 -8.20 12.74
CA GLU A 301 -15.97 -8.03 12.03
C GLU A 301 -16.14 -9.05 10.89
N CYS A 302 -15.08 -9.31 10.12
CA CYS A 302 -15.07 -10.32 9.04
C CYS A 302 -15.31 -11.75 9.54
N ILE A 303 -15.02 -12.06 10.80
CA ILE A 303 -15.34 -13.36 11.41
C ILE A 303 -16.87 -13.50 11.55
N THR A 304 -17.57 -12.41 11.91
CA THR A 304 -19.03 -12.40 12.11
C THR A 304 -19.82 -12.13 10.83
N LYS A 305 -19.34 -11.24 9.96
CA LYS A 305 -19.99 -10.80 8.72
C LYS A 305 -19.16 -11.21 7.51
N ILE A 306 -19.66 -12.17 6.74
CA ILE A 306 -18.95 -12.72 5.58
C ILE A 306 -18.88 -11.70 4.43
N ASP A 307 -19.85 -10.80 4.33
CA ASP A 307 -19.95 -9.81 3.24
C ASP A 307 -18.83 -8.76 3.26
N GLU A 308 -18.15 -8.57 4.39
CA GLU A 308 -17.04 -7.61 4.55
C GLU A 308 -15.68 -8.20 4.13
N VAL A 309 -15.60 -9.52 3.93
CA VAL A 309 -14.35 -10.22 3.56
C VAL A 309 -13.71 -9.64 2.28
N PRO A 310 -14.44 -9.36 1.19
CA PRO A 310 -13.86 -8.78 -0.03
C PRO A 310 -13.14 -7.45 0.20
N GLU A 311 -13.76 -6.53 0.95
CA GLU A 311 -13.19 -5.21 1.24
C GLU A 311 -12.00 -5.31 2.19
N CYS A 312 -12.07 -6.19 3.20
CA CYS A 312 -10.95 -6.43 4.11
C CYS A 312 -9.73 -7.02 3.37
N VAL A 313 -9.93 -8.05 2.53
CA VAL A 313 -8.87 -8.63 1.69
C VAL A 313 -8.31 -7.58 0.73
N HIS A 314 -9.14 -6.71 0.17
CA HIS A 314 -8.66 -5.62 -0.68
C HIS A 314 -7.75 -4.66 0.08
N LYS A 315 -8.12 -4.24 1.30
CA LYS A 315 -7.32 -3.32 2.11
C LYS A 315 -6.00 -3.97 2.52
N LEU A 316 -6.03 -5.21 3.00
CA LEU A 316 -4.83 -5.98 3.41
C LEU A 316 -3.90 -6.32 2.24
N ALA A 317 -4.41 -6.46 1.01
CA ALA A 317 -3.53 -6.65 -0.14
C ALA A 317 -2.66 -5.41 -0.44
N ALA A 318 -3.08 -4.23 0.03
CA ALA A 318 -2.35 -2.97 -0.14
C ALA A 318 -1.45 -2.63 1.05
N THR A 319 -1.48 -3.41 2.15
CA THR A 319 -0.64 -3.16 3.33
C THR A 319 0.78 -3.61 3.10
N THR A 320 1.68 -2.95 3.79
CA THR A 320 3.11 -3.24 3.76
C THR A 320 3.44 -4.04 5.00
N PHE A 321 3.77 -5.32 4.83
CA PHE A 321 4.19 -6.15 5.95
C PHE A 321 5.69 -5.95 6.15
N VAL A 322 6.08 -5.33 7.26
CA VAL A 322 7.47 -5.07 7.63
C VAL A 322 7.92 -6.07 8.67
N GLN A 323 7.11 -6.23 9.72
CA GLN A 323 7.48 -7.03 10.87
C GLN A 323 7.45 -8.53 10.55
N GLN A 324 8.25 -9.29 11.30
CA GLN A 324 8.24 -10.74 11.22
C GLN A 324 6.82 -11.29 11.42
N VAL A 325 6.46 -12.26 10.58
CA VAL A 325 5.16 -12.92 10.66
C VAL A 325 5.31 -14.17 11.51
N GLU A 326 4.87 -14.06 12.77
CA GLU A 326 4.86 -15.16 13.73
C GLU A 326 3.53 -15.94 13.71
N ALA A 327 3.50 -17.10 14.39
CA ALA A 327 2.29 -17.91 14.54
C ALA A 327 1.05 -17.15 15.04
N PRO A 328 1.14 -16.20 16.00
CA PRO A 328 -0.01 -15.43 16.47
C PRO A 328 -0.63 -14.54 15.39
N THR A 329 0.20 -13.90 14.55
CA THR A 329 -0.24 -13.09 13.40
C THR A 329 -0.97 -13.96 12.37
N LEU A 330 -0.43 -15.14 12.07
CA LEU A 330 -1.07 -16.11 11.17
C LEU A 330 -2.37 -16.69 11.75
N ALA A 331 -2.51 -16.77 13.08
CA ALA A 331 -3.72 -17.25 13.74
C ALA A 331 -4.94 -16.38 13.44
N VAL A 332 -4.76 -15.06 13.41
CA VAL A 332 -5.84 -14.10 13.11
C VAL A 332 -6.08 -13.99 11.60
N MET A 333 -5.02 -14.03 10.80
CA MET A 333 -5.12 -13.88 9.35
C MET A 333 -5.62 -15.14 8.63
N GLY A 334 -5.28 -16.33 9.14
CA GLY A 334 -5.61 -17.62 8.55
C GLY A 334 -7.11 -17.79 8.24
N PRO A 335 -8.04 -17.55 9.20
CA PRO A 335 -9.48 -17.64 8.95
C PRO A 335 -9.99 -16.70 7.85
N LEU A 336 -9.48 -15.46 7.79
CA LEU A 336 -9.84 -14.51 6.73
C LEU A 336 -9.38 -15.04 5.36
N LEU A 337 -8.13 -15.47 5.26
CA LEU A 337 -7.53 -15.94 4.01
C LEU A 337 -8.21 -17.23 3.52
N GLN A 338 -8.55 -18.14 4.43
CA GLN A 338 -9.34 -19.33 4.12
C GLN A 338 -10.71 -18.96 3.52
N ARG A 339 -11.39 -17.95 4.06
CA ARG A 339 -12.66 -17.43 3.52
C ARG A 339 -12.47 -16.71 2.18
N GLY A 340 -11.39 -15.95 2.02
CA GLY A 340 -11.05 -15.28 0.75
C GLY A 340 -10.76 -16.27 -0.40
N LEU A 341 -10.24 -17.46 -0.07
CA LEU A 341 -10.01 -18.56 -1.00
C LEU A 341 -11.23 -19.46 -1.24
N ALA A 342 -12.35 -19.22 -0.55
CA ALA A 342 -13.55 -20.04 -0.67
C ALA A 342 -14.12 -20.04 -2.10
N ARG A 343 -14.76 -21.15 -2.50
CA ARG A 343 -15.28 -21.35 -3.87
C ARG A 343 -16.20 -20.23 -4.36
N GLN A 344 -17.04 -19.69 -3.48
CA GLN A 344 -18.04 -18.66 -3.80
C GLN A 344 -17.43 -17.27 -4.08
N GLN A 345 -16.16 -17.04 -3.73
CA GLN A 345 -15.52 -15.74 -3.91
C GLN A 345 -15.14 -15.45 -5.36
N ALA A 346 -15.16 -14.17 -5.72
CA ALA A 346 -14.75 -13.68 -7.03
C ALA A 346 -13.27 -13.98 -7.30
N THR A 347 -12.92 -14.20 -8.57
CA THR A 347 -11.54 -14.52 -8.99
C THR A 347 -10.52 -13.47 -8.52
N ALA A 348 -10.89 -12.18 -8.55
CA ALA A 348 -10.05 -11.09 -8.07
C ALA A 348 -9.71 -11.20 -6.56
N ILE A 349 -10.66 -11.66 -5.74
CA ILE A 349 -10.48 -11.82 -4.28
C ILE A 349 -9.58 -13.02 -4.01
N LYS A 350 -9.80 -14.14 -4.71
CA LYS A 350 -8.93 -15.33 -4.62
C LYS A 350 -7.48 -14.99 -4.99
N ARG A 351 -7.28 -14.18 -6.04
CA ARG A 351 -5.97 -13.66 -6.44
C ARG A 351 -5.34 -12.85 -5.30
N LYS A 352 -6.07 -11.87 -4.74
CA LYS A 352 -5.58 -11.03 -3.64
C LYS A 352 -5.29 -11.83 -2.36
N ALA A 353 -6.10 -12.83 -2.03
CA ALA A 353 -5.83 -13.73 -0.92
C ALA A 353 -4.53 -14.53 -1.14
N CYS A 354 -4.29 -15.03 -2.35
CA CYS A 354 -3.02 -15.68 -2.71
C CYS A 354 -1.83 -14.71 -2.62
N VAL A 355 -2.00 -13.45 -3.03
CA VAL A 355 -0.98 -12.40 -2.86
C VAL A 355 -0.63 -12.24 -1.38
N ILE A 356 -1.62 -12.04 -0.51
CA ILE A 356 -1.38 -11.85 0.94
C ILE A 356 -0.65 -13.07 1.53
N ILE A 357 -1.08 -14.30 1.20
CA ILE A 357 -0.40 -15.53 1.64
C ILE A 357 1.05 -15.54 1.18
N ASP A 358 1.30 -15.21 -0.09
CA ASP A 358 2.65 -15.16 -0.66
C ASP A 358 3.55 -14.15 0.08
N ASN A 359 3.02 -13.00 0.50
CA ASN A 359 3.82 -11.97 1.18
C ASN A 359 4.07 -12.30 2.63
N MET A 360 3.04 -12.76 3.34
CA MET A 360 3.14 -13.10 4.75
C MET A 360 4.07 -14.30 4.95
N CYS A 361 3.93 -15.36 4.15
CA CYS A 361 4.75 -16.57 4.28
C CYS A 361 6.22 -16.32 3.92
N LYS A 362 6.53 -15.29 3.13
CA LYS A 362 7.91 -14.86 2.86
C LYS A 362 8.62 -14.24 4.07
N LEU A 363 7.85 -13.73 5.04
CA LEU A 363 8.34 -13.09 6.26
C LEU A 363 8.31 -14.05 7.46
N VAL A 364 8.04 -15.33 7.23
CA VAL A 364 8.12 -16.39 8.24
C VAL A 364 9.55 -16.91 8.27
N GLU A 365 10.21 -16.78 9.41
CA GLU A 365 11.59 -17.26 9.58
C GLU A 365 11.66 -18.69 10.15
N ASP A 366 10.82 -19.01 11.14
CA ASP A 366 10.76 -20.36 11.71
C ASP A 366 9.64 -21.17 11.03
N PRO A 367 9.96 -22.31 10.40
CA PRO A 367 8.96 -23.15 9.78
C PRO A 367 7.84 -23.64 10.70
N THR A 368 8.12 -23.72 12.01
CA THR A 368 7.12 -24.11 13.01
C THR A 368 5.96 -23.13 13.13
N ASP A 369 6.14 -21.87 12.72
CA ASP A 369 5.10 -20.84 12.79
C ASP A 369 4.04 -21.01 11.70
N ALA A 370 4.44 -21.44 10.50
CA ALA A 370 3.53 -21.63 9.35
C ALA A 370 2.92 -23.04 9.29
N GLU A 371 3.56 -24.05 9.87
CA GLU A 371 3.12 -25.44 9.86
C GLU A 371 1.65 -25.66 10.30
N PRO A 372 1.15 -25.05 11.40
CA PRO A 372 -0.23 -25.26 11.87
C PRO A 372 -1.31 -24.77 10.88
N PHE A 373 -0.95 -23.87 9.96
CA PHE A 373 -1.87 -23.23 9.02
C PHE A 373 -1.90 -23.89 7.66
N LEU A 374 -0.91 -24.75 7.37
CA LEU A 374 -0.80 -25.47 6.10
C LEU A 374 -2.06 -26.29 5.75
N PRO A 375 -2.65 -27.08 6.67
CA PRO A 375 -3.87 -27.86 6.36
C PRO A 375 -5.08 -26.98 6.02
N LYS A 376 -5.12 -25.73 6.52
CA LYS A 376 -6.24 -24.81 6.34
C LYS A 376 -6.15 -24.01 5.04
N LEU A 377 -4.94 -23.59 4.65
CA LEU A 377 -4.71 -22.70 3.50
C LEU A 377 -4.37 -23.46 2.22
N LEU A 378 -3.57 -24.53 2.30
CA LEU A 378 -3.05 -25.24 1.12
C LEU A 378 -4.15 -25.78 0.19
N PRO A 379 -5.28 -26.35 0.68
CA PRO A 379 -6.35 -26.80 -0.21
C PRO A 379 -6.99 -25.67 -1.03
N GLY A 380 -7.17 -24.50 -0.41
CA GLY A 380 -7.73 -23.32 -1.08
C GLY A 380 -6.79 -22.76 -2.15
N VAL A 381 -5.48 -22.78 -1.89
CA VAL A 381 -4.46 -22.35 -2.86
C VAL A 381 -4.34 -23.36 -4.02
N LYS A 382 -4.34 -24.67 -3.75
CA LYS A 382 -4.35 -25.71 -4.80
C LYS A 382 -5.57 -25.58 -5.71
N HIS A 383 -6.75 -25.35 -5.13
CA HIS A 383 -7.96 -25.07 -5.90
C HIS A 383 -7.84 -23.82 -6.78
N ALA A 384 -7.27 -22.72 -6.25
CA ALA A 384 -7.04 -21.51 -7.02
C ALA A 384 -6.05 -21.73 -8.18
N LEU A 385 -5.09 -22.64 -8.01
CA LEU A 385 -4.11 -23.02 -9.03
C LEU A 385 -4.72 -23.88 -10.15
N ASP A 386 -5.54 -24.87 -9.79
CA ASP A 386 -5.99 -25.91 -10.72
C ASP A 386 -7.35 -25.58 -11.40
N GLU A 387 -8.29 -24.98 -10.67
CA GLU A 387 -9.69 -24.83 -11.14
C GLU A 387 -10.02 -23.42 -11.70
N VAL A 388 -9.23 -22.38 -11.41
CA VAL A 388 -9.54 -21.00 -11.84
C VAL A 388 -9.20 -20.78 -13.31
N ALA A 389 -10.16 -20.28 -14.09
CA ALA A 389 -9.99 -20.07 -15.53
C ALA A 389 -8.96 -18.99 -15.90
N ASP A 390 -8.84 -17.95 -15.07
CA ASP A 390 -7.92 -16.83 -15.30
C ASP A 390 -6.45 -17.27 -15.16
N PRO A 391 -5.62 -17.18 -16.22
CA PRO A 391 -4.22 -17.58 -16.15
C PRO A 391 -3.39 -16.74 -15.18
N GLU A 392 -3.71 -15.45 -15.00
CA GLU A 392 -2.99 -14.57 -14.08
C GLU A 392 -3.17 -15.04 -12.62
N CYS A 393 -4.42 -15.27 -12.21
CA CYS A 393 -4.74 -15.81 -10.89
C CYS A 393 -4.03 -17.14 -10.61
N ARG A 394 -3.94 -18.04 -11.60
CA ARG A 394 -3.20 -19.30 -11.46
C ARG A 394 -1.70 -19.11 -11.26
N GLN A 395 -1.08 -18.15 -11.96
CA GLN A 395 0.33 -17.84 -11.76
C GLN A 395 0.60 -17.32 -10.35
N VAL A 396 -0.27 -16.44 -9.84
CA VAL A 396 -0.18 -15.93 -8.45
C VAL A 396 -0.39 -17.07 -7.45
N ALA A 397 -1.39 -17.92 -7.65
CA ALA A 397 -1.63 -19.09 -6.80
C ALA A 397 -0.43 -20.05 -6.78
N ASN A 398 0.25 -20.25 -7.92
CA ASN A 398 1.46 -21.08 -7.99
C ASN A 398 2.62 -20.49 -7.17
N ARG A 399 2.80 -19.16 -7.20
CA ARG A 399 3.81 -18.46 -6.38
C ARG A 399 3.49 -18.66 -4.89
N ALA A 400 2.26 -18.35 -4.50
CA ALA A 400 1.78 -18.52 -3.13
C ALA A 400 1.93 -19.97 -2.63
N PHE A 401 1.63 -20.95 -3.48
CA PHE A 401 1.80 -22.38 -3.17
C PHE A 401 3.25 -22.72 -2.83
N LYS A 402 4.20 -22.32 -3.70
CA LYS A 402 5.62 -22.59 -3.49
C LYS A 402 6.14 -21.93 -2.22
N THR A 403 5.78 -20.67 -2.01
CA THR A 403 6.17 -19.91 -0.82
C THR A 403 5.61 -20.53 0.45
N LEU A 404 4.32 -20.89 0.47
CA LEU A 404 3.68 -21.49 1.64
C LEU A 404 4.32 -22.83 2.02
N VAL A 405 4.64 -23.66 1.03
CA VAL A 405 5.35 -24.94 1.24
C VAL A 405 6.78 -24.72 1.74
N HIS A 406 7.48 -23.72 1.21
CA HIS A 406 8.82 -23.38 1.67
C HIS A 406 8.81 -22.86 3.11
N ALA A 407 7.88 -21.95 3.43
CA ALA A 407 7.71 -21.35 4.74
C ALA A 407 7.37 -22.38 5.82
N ALA A 408 6.50 -23.37 5.53
CA ALA A 408 6.15 -24.42 6.49
C ALA A 408 7.16 -25.59 6.54
N GLY A 409 8.18 -25.59 5.68
CA GLY A 409 9.12 -26.69 5.50
C GLY A 409 8.58 -27.81 4.59
N GLU A 410 9.45 -28.32 3.70
CA GLU A 410 9.07 -29.31 2.68
C GLU A 410 8.60 -30.66 3.27
N GLU A 411 9.07 -31.02 4.47
CA GLU A 411 8.68 -32.26 5.15
C GLU A 411 7.24 -32.22 5.65
N ALA A 412 6.81 -31.08 6.20
CA ALA A 412 5.43 -30.88 6.67
C ALA A 412 4.43 -30.94 5.51
N ALA A 413 4.76 -30.34 4.36
CA ALA A 413 3.93 -30.41 3.16
C ALA A 413 3.80 -31.84 2.60
N LYS A 414 4.89 -32.62 2.59
CA LYS A 414 4.86 -34.04 2.19
C LYS A 414 4.04 -34.89 3.17
N ALA A 415 4.12 -34.59 4.47
CA ALA A 415 3.33 -35.28 5.49
C ALA A 415 1.82 -35.04 5.30
N LEU A 416 1.42 -33.82 4.95
CA LEU A 416 0.03 -33.46 4.67
C LEU A 416 -0.54 -34.22 3.45
N ASP A 417 0.21 -34.29 2.34
CA ASP A 417 -0.21 -35.04 1.15
C ASP A 417 -0.27 -36.56 1.39
N SER A 418 0.42 -37.07 2.41
CA SER A 418 0.36 -38.48 2.84
C SER A 418 -0.79 -38.82 3.80
N GLY A 419 -1.63 -37.85 4.17
CA GLY A 419 -2.81 -38.05 5.02
C GLY A 419 -2.54 -38.27 6.51
N LYS A 420 -1.31 -38.02 7.00
CA LYS A 420 -0.91 -38.18 8.42
C LYS A 420 -1.14 -36.91 9.26
N ALA A 421 -2.21 -36.17 8.97
CA ALA A 421 -2.37 -34.80 9.42
C ALA A 421 -3.01 -34.67 10.82
N GLU A 422 -2.26 -35.03 11.86
CA GLU A 422 -2.39 -34.41 13.18
C GLU A 422 -0.99 -34.12 13.71
N VAL A 423 -0.44 -32.97 13.32
CA VAL A 423 0.82 -32.49 13.89
C VAL A 423 0.50 -31.36 14.86
N ASN A 424 0.25 -31.72 16.12
CA ASN A 424 0.27 -30.73 17.19
C ASN A 424 1.76 -30.49 17.54
N VAL A 425 2.38 -29.50 16.86
CA VAL A 425 3.80 -29.13 17.00
C VAL A 425 4.18 -28.94 18.46
N LEU A 426 3.31 -28.29 19.24
CA LEU A 426 3.53 -28.02 20.65
C LEU A 426 3.47 -29.30 21.51
N ASN A 427 2.70 -30.32 21.12
CA ASN A 427 2.74 -31.63 21.80
C ASN A 427 4.03 -32.40 21.51
N LYS A 428 4.57 -32.28 20.29
CA LYS A 428 5.90 -32.84 19.97
C LYS A 428 6.98 -32.15 20.81
N LEU A 429 6.95 -30.81 20.86
CA LEU A 429 7.88 -30.00 21.64
C LEU A 429 7.81 -30.37 23.14
N GLN A 430 6.61 -30.57 23.68
CA GLN A 430 6.45 -31.02 25.08
C GLN A 430 7.05 -32.41 25.33
N ALA A 431 6.93 -33.33 24.37
CA ALA A 431 7.56 -34.65 24.47
C ALA A 431 9.09 -34.57 24.41
N GLU A 432 9.64 -33.69 23.57
CA GLU A 432 11.08 -33.42 23.48
C GLU A 432 11.62 -32.82 24.79
N VAL A 433 10.91 -31.84 25.36
CA VAL A 433 11.26 -31.25 26.66
C VAL A 433 11.21 -32.29 27.78
N LYS A 434 10.22 -33.20 27.76
CA LYS A 434 10.12 -34.30 28.73
C LYS A 434 11.31 -35.27 28.59
N ASP A 435 11.74 -35.60 27.37
CA ASP A 435 12.92 -36.43 27.14
C ASP A 435 14.22 -35.73 27.59
N GLN A 436 14.37 -34.44 27.29
CA GLN A 436 15.52 -33.63 27.72
C GLN A 436 15.61 -33.54 29.25
N LEU A 437 14.49 -33.27 29.92
CA LEU A 437 14.42 -33.24 31.38
C LEU A 437 14.81 -34.61 31.98
N SER A 438 14.33 -35.71 31.40
CA SER A 438 14.72 -37.06 31.84
C SER A 438 16.22 -37.33 31.64
N GLY A 439 16.81 -36.81 30.56
CA GLY A 439 18.24 -36.89 30.26
C GLY A 439 19.09 -36.13 31.28
N VAL A 440 18.78 -34.85 31.49
CA VAL A 440 19.49 -33.98 32.46
C VAL A 440 19.42 -34.55 33.88
N LEU A 441 18.27 -35.12 34.25
CA LEU A 441 18.10 -35.76 35.56
C LEU A 441 18.85 -37.09 35.67
N SER A 442 18.97 -37.86 34.57
CA SER A 442 19.78 -39.08 34.53
C SER A 442 21.28 -38.80 34.77
N GLU A 443 21.79 -37.71 34.19
CA GLU A 443 23.17 -37.26 34.38
C GLU A 443 23.42 -36.75 35.81
N THR A 444 22.44 -36.05 36.38
CA THR A 444 22.57 -35.45 37.73
C THR A 444 22.41 -36.47 38.86
N SER A 445 21.58 -37.50 38.68
CA SER A 445 21.23 -38.50 39.71
C SER A 445 21.96 -39.85 39.58
N ALA A 446 22.74 -40.05 38.51
CA ALA A 446 23.45 -41.30 38.19
C ALA A 446 22.53 -42.54 38.09
N CYS A 447 21.31 -42.35 37.58
CA CYS A 447 20.31 -43.40 37.35
C CYS A 447 19.92 -43.47 35.86
N SER A 448 19.37 -44.60 35.40
CA SER A 448 18.92 -44.73 34.00
C SER A 448 17.63 -43.92 33.75
N LYS A 449 17.39 -43.46 32.51
CA LYS A 449 16.14 -42.77 32.11
C LYS A 449 14.88 -43.59 32.45
N GLU A 450 14.97 -44.91 32.35
CA GLU A 450 13.89 -45.86 32.65
C GLU A 450 13.58 -45.96 34.15
N ASP A 451 14.59 -45.84 35.00
CA ASP A 451 14.42 -45.86 36.46
C ASP A 451 13.82 -44.55 36.96
N ILE A 452 14.13 -43.42 36.33
CA ILE A 452 13.57 -42.10 36.65
C ILE A 452 12.09 -42.03 36.27
N THR A 453 11.73 -42.51 35.08
CA THR A 453 10.33 -42.56 34.64
C THR A 453 9.50 -43.53 35.48
N LYS A 454 10.06 -44.68 35.88
CA LYS A 454 9.43 -45.57 36.87
C LYS A 454 9.27 -44.89 38.24
N PHE A 455 10.28 -44.18 38.71
CA PHE A 455 10.21 -43.44 39.97
C PHE A 455 9.10 -42.38 39.94
N TRP A 456 8.93 -41.66 38.82
CA TRP A 456 7.84 -40.70 38.67
C TRP A 456 6.46 -41.34 38.75
N ALA A 457 6.28 -42.48 38.07
CA ALA A 457 5.03 -43.24 38.08
C ALA A 457 4.70 -43.80 39.47
N GLU A 458 5.69 -44.38 40.18
CA GLU A 458 5.48 -44.94 41.53
C GLU A 458 5.29 -43.86 42.61
N SER A 459 5.90 -42.68 42.44
CA SER A 459 5.85 -41.60 43.43
C SER A 459 4.67 -40.64 43.26
N GLY A 460 3.90 -40.74 42.16
CA GLY A 460 2.86 -39.78 41.80
C GLY A 460 3.41 -38.42 41.35
N ALA A 461 4.70 -38.36 40.98
CA ALA A 461 5.39 -37.15 40.55
C ALA A 461 5.16 -36.81 39.07
N ASP A 462 4.60 -37.74 38.28
CA ASP A 462 4.38 -37.57 36.83
C ASP A 462 3.49 -36.35 36.53
N VAL A 463 2.47 -36.07 37.36
CA VAL A 463 1.59 -34.89 37.22
C VAL A 463 2.37 -33.57 37.35
N LEU A 464 3.31 -33.50 38.30
CA LEU A 464 4.17 -32.33 38.50
C LEU A 464 5.17 -32.16 37.34
N VAL A 465 5.74 -33.27 36.88
CA VAL A 465 6.70 -33.26 35.76
C VAL A 465 6.02 -32.84 34.45
N ASP A 466 4.84 -33.38 34.15
CA ASP A 466 4.06 -33.01 32.97
C ASP A 466 3.65 -31.54 32.99
N TYR A 467 3.32 -31.03 34.17
CA TYR A 467 3.02 -29.62 34.37
C TYR A 467 4.24 -28.74 34.10
N VAL A 468 5.41 -29.05 34.68
CA VAL A 468 6.68 -28.33 34.41
C VAL A 468 7.05 -28.38 32.94
N CYS A 469 6.88 -29.53 32.26
CA CYS A 469 7.14 -29.65 30.83
C CYS A 469 6.21 -28.72 30.02
N SER A 470 4.94 -28.61 30.40
CA SER A 470 3.99 -27.67 29.78
C SER A 470 4.40 -26.20 29.97
N LEU A 471 4.86 -25.82 31.18
CA LEU A 471 5.37 -24.47 31.46
C LEU A 471 6.61 -24.15 30.60
N CYS A 472 7.58 -25.07 30.54
CA CYS A 472 8.79 -24.90 29.73
C CYS A 472 8.47 -24.85 28.23
N THR A 473 7.56 -25.69 27.75
CA THR A 473 7.09 -25.67 26.35
C THR A 473 6.50 -24.31 26.01
N ASN A 474 5.68 -23.74 26.90
CA ASN A 474 5.09 -22.43 26.71
C ASN A 474 6.14 -21.30 26.73
N ALA A 475 7.18 -21.42 27.58
CA ALA A 475 8.28 -20.48 27.62
C ALA A 475 9.13 -20.51 26.34
N ILE A 476 9.43 -21.70 25.81
CA ILE A 476 10.12 -21.88 24.52
C ILE A 476 9.27 -21.31 23.38
N ALA A 477 7.98 -21.64 23.33
CA ALA A 477 7.06 -21.12 22.31
C ALA A 477 6.92 -19.59 22.37
N GLY A 478 7.00 -19.00 23.56
CA GLY A 478 7.04 -17.55 23.77
C GLY A 478 8.43 -16.92 23.58
N LYS A 479 9.41 -17.65 23.04
CA LYS A 479 10.80 -17.21 22.81
C LYS A 479 11.47 -16.60 24.07
N CYS A 480 11.10 -17.07 25.26
CA CYS A 480 11.71 -16.64 26.51
C CYS A 480 12.82 -17.62 26.89
N PHE A 481 14.08 -17.15 26.87
CA PHE A 481 15.27 -17.94 27.23
C PHE A 481 16.04 -17.34 28.42
N ASP A 482 15.41 -16.48 29.21
CA ASP A 482 16.03 -15.95 30.43
C ASP A 482 16.09 -17.04 31.51
N THR A 483 17.31 -17.38 31.93
CA THR A 483 17.56 -18.40 32.95
C THR A 483 16.97 -18.02 34.31
N SER A 484 16.98 -16.72 34.65
CA SER A 484 16.41 -16.24 35.91
C SER A 484 14.90 -16.46 35.94
N GLU A 485 14.21 -16.11 34.85
CA GLU A 485 12.77 -16.23 34.75
C GLU A 485 12.28 -17.69 34.75
N TRP A 486 12.98 -18.58 34.04
CA TRP A 486 12.70 -20.02 34.08
C TRP A 486 12.90 -20.61 35.48
N SER A 487 13.96 -20.19 36.17
CA SER A 487 14.26 -20.68 37.50
C SER A 487 13.16 -20.26 38.49
N GLU A 488 12.77 -18.98 38.52
CA GLU A 488 11.82 -18.45 39.49
C GLU A 488 10.37 -18.85 39.22
N LYS A 489 9.96 -19.00 37.96
CA LYS A 489 8.54 -19.11 37.58
C LYS A 489 8.12 -20.44 36.94
N CYS A 490 9.06 -21.23 36.40
CA CYS A 490 8.73 -22.42 35.61
C CYS A 490 9.22 -23.73 36.23
N VAL A 491 10.45 -23.75 36.75
CA VAL A 491 11.15 -25.01 37.08
C VAL A 491 11.35 -25.21 38.58
N VAL A 492 12.01 -24.25 39.27
CA VAL A 492 12.42 -24.44 40.67
C VAL A 492 11.23 -24.55 41.64
N PRO A 493 10.16 -23.73 41.57
CA PRO A 493 9.04 -23.80 42.51
C PRO A 493 8.32 -25.15 42.54
N TYR A 494 8.36 -25.89 41.43
CA TYR A 494 7.64 -27.14 41.27
C TYR A 494 8.55 -28.34 41.53
N LEU A 495 9.78 -28.34 40.97
CA LEU A 495 10.74 -29.44 41.15
C LEU A 495 11.38 -29.48 42.55
N SER A 496 11.46 -28.35 43.27
CA SER A 496 12.01 -28.34 44.64
C SER A 496 11.24 -29.21 45.64
N SER A 497 10.02 -29.62 45.30
CA SER A 497 9.21 -30.55 46.10
C SER A 497 9.67 -32.01 45.99
N ILE A 498 10.45 -32.33 44.95
CA ILE A 498 10.87 -33.70 44.58
C ILE A 498 12.40 -33.86 44.62
N MET A 499 13.14 -32.76 44.50
CA MET A 499 14.60 -32.75 44.52
C MET A 499 15.17 -31.55 45.27
N ALA A 500 16.45 -31.62 45.62
CA ALA A 500 17.16 -30.50 46.24
C ALA A 500 17.15 -29.26 45.32
N LYS A 501 17.00 -28.07 45.91
CA LYS A 501 16.91 -26.79 45.19
C LYS A 501 18.07 -26.57 44.22
N ASP A 502 19.30 -26.86 44.66
CA ASP A 502 20.52 -26.74 43.85
C ASP A 502 20.51 -27.67 42.61
N SER A 503 19.84 -28.82 42.69
CA SER A 503 19.70 -29.75 41.57
C SER A 503 18.65 -29.27 40.58
N ALA A 504 17.56 -28.66 41.07
CA ALA A 504 16.53 -28.06 40.22
C ALA A 504 17.07 -26.83 39.44
N GLU A 505 17.90 -26.00 40.06
CA GLU A 505 18.54 -24.84 39.41
C GLU A 505 19.53 -25.27 38.30
N LYS A 506 20.30 -26.33 38.54
CA LYS A 506 21.18 -26.92 37.52
C LYS A 506 20.39 -27.50 36.35
N ALA A 507 19.31 -28.22 36.64
CA ALA A 507 18.44 -28.76 35.61
C ALA A 507 17.82 -27.64 34.76
N CYS A 508 17.37 -26.56 35.39
CA CYS A 508 16.86 -25.37 34.72
C CYS A 508 17.90 -24.76 33.76
N THR A 509 19.12 -24.52 34.24
CA THR A 509 20.21 -23.91 33.43
C THR A 509 20.58 -24.78 32.22
N SER A 510 20.59 -26.10 32.40
CA SER A 510 20.86 -27.05 31.31
C SER A 510 19.74 -27.06 30.26
N LEU A 511 18.47 -26.98 30.70
CA LEU A 511 17.33 -26.92 29.78
C LEU A 511 17.32 -25.63 28.96
N VAL A 512 17.58 -24.49 29.61
CA VAL A 512 17.61 -23.18 28.94
C VAL A 512 18.74 -23.12 27.92
N SER A 513 19.96 -23.54 28.29
CA SER A 513 21.10 -23.55 27.36
C SER A 513 20.91 -24.48 26.16
N THR A 514 20.29 -25.65 26.37
CA THR A 514 19.96 -26.58 25.28
C THR A 514 18.89 -25.98 24.35
N ALA A 515 17.86 -25.36 24.91
CA ALA A 515 16.80 -24.71 24.15
C ALA A 515 17.34 -23.51 23.34
N LEU A 516 18.21 -22.70 23.94
CA LEU A 516 18.84 -21.55 23.29
C LEU A 516 19.79 -21.99 22.17
N ALA A 517 20.62 -23.02 22.39
CA ALA A 517 21.49 -23.56 21.35
C ALA A 517 20.70 -24.13 20.15
N ALA A 518 19.57 -24.80 20.42
CA ALA A 518 18.68 -25.27 19.36
C ALA A 518 18.02 -24.13 18.58
N PHE A 519 17.71 -23.00 19.25
CA PHE A 519 17.17 -21.80 18.63
C PHE A 519 18.23 -21.07 17.78
N GLU A 520 19.44 -20.86 18.31
CA GLU A 520 20.53 -20.18 17.60
C GLU A 520 21.04 -20.96 16.39
N ALA A 521 21.05 -22.30 16.45
CA ALA A 521 21.43 -23.14 15.31
C ALA A 521 20.53 -22.95 14.08
N LYS A 522 19.32 -22.41 14.26
CA LYS A 522 18.41 -22.05 13.17
C LYS A 522 18.65 -20.64 12.61
N LYS A 523 19.35 -19.74 13.32
CA LYS A 523 19.55 -18.33 12.92
C LYS A 523 20.80 -18.17 12.04
N LYS A 524 20.67 -17.50 10.88
CA LYS A 524 21.82 -17.12 10.03
C LYS A 524 22.24 -15.69 10.35
N THR A 525 23.43 -15.50 10.93
CA THR A 525 24.02 -14.19 11.21
C THR A 525 25.04 -13.76 10.14
N TYR A 526 25.07 -12.47 9.83
CA TYR A 526 26.06 -11.85 8.93
C TYR A 526 27.21 -11.21 9.73
N ALA A 527 28.36 -11.06 9.08
CA ALA A 527 29.60 -10.61 9.73
C ALA A 527 29.49 -9.16 10.25
N PRO A 528 30.01 -8.86 11.46
CA PRO A 528 30.03 -7.52 12.01
C PRO A 528 31.03 -6.61 11.25
N ASP A 529 30.69 -5.33 11.15
CA ASP A 529 31.55 -4.28 10.58
C ASP A 529 32.33 -3.57 11.70
N ASP A 530 33.66 -3.44 11.54
CA ASP A 530 34.65 -3.06 12.57
C ASP A 530 34.85 -1.53 12.73
N GLU A 531 33.92 -0.72 12.23
CA GLU A 531 34.17 0.72 12.11
C GLU A 531 33.79 1.49 13.41
N GLU A 532 34.68 2.37 13.90
CA GLU A 532 34.49 3.17 15.13
C GLU A 532 33.39 4.26 14.99
N GLY A 533 32.58 4.49 16.05
CA GLY A 533 31.52 5.51 16.12
C GLY A 533 30.33 5.10 17.00
N GLU A 534 29.52 6.06 17.47
CA GLU A 534 28.25 5.79 18.18
C GLU A 534 27.18 5.35 17.17
N ASP A 535 26.65 4.14 17.35
CA ASP A 535 25.55 3.61 16.55
C ASP A 535 24.24 4.29 16.95
N THR A 536 23.63 4.98 15.99
CA THR A 536 22.28 5.55 16.15
C THR A 536 21.21 4.47 15.97
N CYS A 537 21.46 3.46 15.15
CA CYS A 537 20.67 2.24 15.13
C CYS A 537 21.51 1.04 14.66
N ASN A 538 21.14 -0.15 15.10
CA ASN A 538 21.64 -1.43 14.60
C ASN A 538 20.49 -2.44 14.65
N CYS A 539 19.81 -2.60 13.51
CA CYS A 539 18.65 -3.46 13.42
C CYS A 539 18.75 -4.45 12.25
N GLU A 540 18.17 -5.63 12.47
CA GLU A 540 17.92 -6.65 11.45
C GLU A 540 16.42 -6.71 11.22
N PHE A 541 15.97 -6.56 9.98
CA PHE A 541 14.55 -6.57 9.66
C PHE A 541 14.30 -7.05 8.23
N SER A 542 13.05 -7.42 7.97
CA SER A 542 12.53 -7.65 6.63
C SER A 542 11.56 -6.54 6.26
N LEU A 543 11.34 -6.31 4.96
CA LEU A 543 10.43 -5.27 4.48
C LEU A 543 9.68 -5.78 3.26
N ALA A 544 8.35 -5.81 3.30
CA ALA A 544 7.50 -6.11 2.17
C ALA A 544 6.44 -5.01 1.96
N TYR A 545 6.12 -4.74 0.69
CA TYR A 545 5.10 -3.80 0.26
C TYR A 545 4.08 -4.50 -0.61
N GLY A 546 2.83 -4.66 -0.15
CA GLY A 546 1.83 -5.45 -0.86
C GLY A 546 2.42 -6.80 -1.27
N ALA A 547 2.31 -7.16 -2.57
CA ALA A 547 2.82 -8.37 -3.23
C ALA A 547 4.35 -8.58 -3.27
N MET A 548 5.14 -7.58 -2.91
CA MET A 548 6.58 -7.57 -3.19
C MET A 548 7.40 -7.50 -1.90
N ILE A 549 8.25 -8.50 -1.65
CA ILE A 549 9.34 -8.31 -0.68
C ILE A 549 10.34 -7.32 -1.28
N LEU A 550 10.60 -6.27 -0.52
CA LEU A 550 11.62 -5.26 -0.81
C LEU A 550 12.96 -5.68 -0.18
N LEU A 551 12.94 -6.07 1.10
CA LEU A 551 14.11 -6.51 1.86
C LEU A 551 13.84 -7.83 2.61
N ASN A 552 14.82 -8.72 2.62
CA ASN A 552 14.77 -10.00 3.33
C ASN A 552 16.00 -10.13 4.24
N ASN A 553 15.76 -10.09 5.56
CA ASN A 553 16.77 -10.13 6.62
C ASN A 553 17.95 -9.19 6.29
N ALA A 554 17.60 -7.92 6.07
CA ALA A 554 18.54 -6.86 5.82
C ALA A 554 19.01 -6.28 7.14
N THR A 555 20.30 -5.99 7.24
CA THR A 555 20.89 -5.29 8.36
C THR A 555 20.99 -3.81 8.02
N LEU A 556 20.57 -2.95 8.94
CA LEU A 556 20.72 -1.50 8.82
C LEU A 556 21.43 -0.98 10.06
N ARG A 557 22.61 -0.41 9.82
CA ARG A 557 23.43 0.24 10.84
C ARG A 557 23.68 1.68 10.43
N LEU A 558 23.24 2.62 11.26
CA LEU A 558 23.45 4.04 11.04
C LEU A 558 24.27 4.62 12.19
N LYS A 559 25.24 5.47 11.86
CA LYS A 559 26.09 6.17 12.84
C LYS A 559 25.73 7.62 12.97
N ARG A 560 25.99 8.19 14.15
CA ARG A 560 25.68 9.59 14.47
C ARG A 560 26.53 10.55 13.62
N GLY A 561 25.91 11.57 13.02
CA GLY A 561 26.57 12.62 12.24
C GLY A 561 27.02 12.21 10.82
N LYS A 562 26.67 11.00 10.36
CA LYS A 562 27.01 10.54 9.01
C LYS A 562 25.89 10.82 8.00
N ARG A 563 26.26 10.90 6.73
CA ARG A 563 25.34 11.17 5.62
C ARG A 563 25.31 9.98 4.68
N TYR A 564 24.17 9.30 4.61
CA TYR A 564 23.95 8.06 3.87
C TYR A 564 23.10 8.34 2.63
N GLY A 565 23.62 7.99 1.45
CA GLY A 565 22.87 7.98 0.20
C GLY A 565 22.25 6.61 -0.03
N LEU A 566 20.91 6.53 -0.08
CA LEU A 566 20.20 5.28 -0.30
C LEU A 566 19.98 5.07 -1.81
N CYS A 567 20.78 4.17 -2.39
CA CYS A 567 20.81 3.87 -3.82
C CYS A 567 20.20 2.50 -4.12
N GLY A 568 19.48 2.41 -5.23
CA GLY A 568 18.92 1.15 -5.72
C GLY A 568 18.03 1.36 -6.94
N PRO A 569 17.71 0.28 -7.68
CA PRO A 569 16.80 0.33 -8.82
C PRO A 569 15.40 0.80 -8.41
N ASN A 570 14.63 1.37 -9.33
CA ASN A 570 13.31 1.90 -8.99
C ASN A 570 12.33 0.78 -8.66
N GLY A 571 11.46 1.03 -7.68
CA GLY A 571 10.58 0.00 -7.13
C GLY A 571 11.26 -0.98 -6.16
N CYS A 572 12.56 -0.82 -5.84
CA CYS A 572 13.23 -1.65 -4.83
C CYS A 572 12.80 -1.37 -3.39
N GLY A 573 12.13 -0.24 -3.13
CA GLY A 573 11.56 0.07 -1.81
C GLY A 573 12.18 1.24 -1.02
N LYS A 574 13.00 2.10 -1.65
CA LYS A 574 13.71 3.23 -0.99
C LYS A 574 12.79 4.11 -0.11
N SER A 575 11.76 4.72 -0.71
CA SER A 575 10.80 5.56 0.04
C SER A 575 9.98 4.76 1.05
N THR A 576 9.67 3.50 0.75
CA THR A 576 8.96 2.61 1.68
C THR A 576 9.80 2.35 2.94
N LEU A 577 11.11 2.12 2.79
CA LEU A 577 12.02 1.95 3.92
C LEU A 577 12.08 3.21 4.78
N MET A 578 12.20 4.40 4.17
CA MET A 578 12.21 5.64 4.94
C MET A 578 10.92 5.89 5.70
N LYS A 579 9.77 5.62 5.08
CA LYS A 579 8.47 5.71 5.75
C LYS A 579 8.34 4.72 6.90
N ALA A 580 8.80 3.48 6.72
CA ALA A 580 8.82 2.48 7.79
C ALA A 580 9.69 2.92 8.98
N ILE A 581 10.84 3.53 8.72
CA ILE A 581 11.72 4.09 9.77
C ILE A 581 11.02 5.24 10.51
N ASN A 582 10.42 6.19 9.80
CA ASN A 582 9.72 7.32 10.42
C ASN A 582 8.51 6.88 11.26
N ASN A 583 7.79 5.85 10.82
CA ASN A 583 6.64 5.30 11.51
C ASN A 583 7.01 4.34 12.65
N GLY A 584 8.29 4.02 12.85
CA GLY A 584 8.73 3.06 13.87
C GLY A 584 8.29 1.62 13.57
N GLN A 585 8.04 1.28 12.30
CA GLN A 585 7.63 -0.07 11.88
C GLN A 585 8.82 -1.01 11.68
N VAL A 586 10.04 -0.47 11.58
CA VAL A 586 11.26 -1.26 11.46
C VAL A 586 11.58 -1.92 12.80
N GLU A 587 11.61 -3.25 12.79
CA GLU A 587 11.92 -4.05 13.97
C GLU A 587 13.34 -3.75 14.48
N GLY A 588 13.50 -3.62 15.80
CA GLY A 588 14.78 -3.29 16.44
C GLY A 588 15.25 -1.84 16.24
N PHE A 589 14.50 -0.99 15.55
CA PHE A 589 14.82 0.43 15.45
C PHE A 589 14.53 1.14 16.79
N PRO A 590 15.41 2.03 17.29
CA PRO A 590 15.19 2.71 18.56
C PRO A 590 13.88 3.53 18.59
N PRO A 591 13.18 3.59 19.72
CA PRO A 591 11.96 4.38 19.85
C PRO A 591 12.24 5.88 19.70
N ARG A 592 11.20 6.66 19.38
CA ARG A 592 11.28 8.11 19.15
C ARG A 592 11.81 8.91 20.35
N ASP A 593 11.76 8.33 21.55
CA ASP A 593 12.29 8.94 22.77
C ASP A 593 13.82 8.91 22.83
N GLU A 594 14.45 7.92 22.20
CA GLU A 594 15.91 7.76 22.12
C GLU A 594 16.48 8.41 20.86
N VAL A 595 15.84 8.17 19.71
CA VAL A 595 16.29 8.66 18.40
C VAL A 595 15.11 9.27 17.66
N ARG A 596 15.17 10.59 17.43
CA ARG A 596 14.11 11.29 16.70
C ARG A 596 14.37 11.27 15.20
N THR A 597 13.58 10.48 14.49
CA THR A 597 13.53 10.48 13.03
C THR A 597 12.49 11.50 12.54
N VAL A 598 12.86 12.29 11.53
CA VAL A 598 11.91 13.22 10.89
C VAL A 598 11.94 13.01 9.37
N TYR A 599 10.80 12.63 8.82
CA TYR A 599 10.57 12.54 7.39
C TYR A 599 10.21 13.90 6.79
N VAL A 600 11.10 14.42 5.94
CA VAL A 600 10.99 15.76 5.36
C VAL A 600 10.12 15.70 4.11
N GLU A 601 8.80 15.84 4.26
CA GLU A 601 7.86 15.97 3.14
C GLU A 601 7.64 17.44 2.77
N HIS A 602 7.53 17.71 1.46
CA HIS A 602 7.21 19.03 0.91
C HIS A 602 5.80 19.11 0.28
N ASP A 603 5.05 17.99 0.29
CA ASP A 603 3.68 17.90 -0.22
C ASP A 603 2.68 18.45 0.81
N ILE A 604 2.23 19.69 0.61
CA ILE A 604 1.20 20.32 1.45
C ILE A 604 -0.18 19.89 0.94
N GLN A 605 -0.97 19.22 1.78
CA GLN A 605 -2.26 18.66 1.40
C GLN A 605 -3.45 19.59 1.72
N GLY A 606 -4.36 19.74 0.75
CA GLY A 606 -5.74 20.22 0.95
C GLY A 606 -5.90 21.55 1.70
N HIS A 607 -6.74 21.55 2.73
CA HIS A 607 -7.18 22.73 3.50
C HIS A 607 -6.05 23.48 4.24
N GLN A 608 -4.86 22.89 4.38
CA GLN A 608 -3.71 23.51 5.04
C GLN A 608 -3.04 24.60 4.17
N GLY A 609 -3.30 24.63 2.86
CA GLY A 609 -2.66 25.57 1.93
C GLY A 609 -3.05 27.05 2.11
N GLU A 610 -4.18 27.32 2.76
CA GLU A 610 -4.68 28.68 3.04
C GLU A 610 -4.15 29.26 4.36
N MET A 611 -3.55 28.42 5.21
CA MET A 611 -2.98 28.85 6.49
C MET A 611 -1.73 29.72 6.27
N SER A 612 -1.40 30.57 7.26
CA SER A 612 -0.10 31.24 7.25
C SER A 612 1.04 30.25 7.54
N VAL A 613 2.24 30.55 7.07
CA VAL A 613 3.44 29.72 7.34
C VAL A 613 3.67 29.54 8.84
N LEU A 614 3.43 30.58 9.63
CA LEU A 614 3.55 30.52 11.07
C LEU A 614 2.53 29.57 11.73
N GLU A 615 1.24 29.72 11.37
CA GLU A 615 0.18 28.87 11.92
C GLU A 615 0.38 27.41 11.55
N PHE A 616 0.88 27.15 10.34
CA PHE A 616 1.19 25.82 9.87
C PHE A 616 2.27 25.11 10.71
N VAL A 617 3.34 25.82 11.07
CA VAL A 617 4.38 25.24 11.94
C VAL A 617 3.83 25.02 13.35
N LEU A 618 3.03 25.96 13.87
CA LEU A 618 2.46 25.86 15.21
C LEU A 618 1.36 24.80 15.34
N ASP A 619 0.69 24.42 14.24
CA ASP A 619 -0.37 23.42 14.27
C ASP A 619 0.15 21.98 14.48
N GLU A 620 1.45 21.76 14.27
CA GLU A 620 2.09 20.45 14.37
C GLU A 620 1.96 19.84 15.79
N PRO A 621 1.39 18.62 15.93
CA PRO A 621 1.16 17.99 17.24
C PRO A 621 2.43 17.85 18.09
N ILE A 622 3.53 17.42 17.47
CA ILE A 622 4.82 17.19 18.15
C ILE A 622 5.37 18.51 18.71
N LEU A 623 5.23 19.62 17.97
CA LEU A 623 5.73 20.92 18.41
C LEU A 623 4.87 21.50 19.56
N LYS A 624 3.56 21.21 19.56
CA LYS A 624 2.64 21.56 20.66
C LYS A 624 2.99 20.79 21.94
N GLU A 625 3.25 19.50 21.84
CA GLU A 625 3.66 18.66 22.99
C GLU A 625 4.98 19.12 23.61
N MET A 626 5.93 19.56 22.79
CA MET A 626 7.20 20.13 23.26
C MET A 626 7.09 21.55 23.85
N GLY A 627 5.92 22.19 23.77
CA GLY A 627 5.72 23.55 24.27
C GLY A 627 6.44 24.63 23.47
N THR A 628 6.65 24.42 22.17
CA THR A 628 7.37 25.35 21.29
C THR A 628 6.63 26.69 21.21
N THR A 629 7.31 27.81 21.51
CA THR A 629 6.67 29.12 21.47
C THR A 629 6.72 29.75 20.08
N ARG A 630 5.82 30.70 19.82
CA ARG A 630 5.83 31.51 18.58
C ARG A 630 7.19 32.19 18.34
N GLU A 631 7.88 32.60 19.40
CA GLU A 631 9.18 33.25 19.30
C GLU A 631 10.27 32.30 18.82
N ASP A 632 10.24 31.04 19.25
CA ASP A 632 11.21 30.03 18.84
C ASP A 632 11.04 29.68 17.36
N VAL A 633 9.78 29.57 16.90
CA VAL A 633 9.47 29.38 15.48
C VAL A 633 9.97 30.57 14.64
N LEU A 634 9.76 31.81 15.10
CA LEU A 634 10.22 32.99 14.38
C LEU A 634 11.75 33.06 14.30
N LYS A 635 12.46 32.73 15.37
CA LYS A 635 13.94 32.68 15.37
C LYS A 635 14.45 31.67 14.35
N GLU A 636 13.89 30.47 14.34
CA GLU A 636 14.31 29.41 13.43
C GLU A 636 13.99 29.77 11.97
N LEU A 637 12.76 30.22 11.67
CA LEU A 637 12.41 30.63 10.31
C LEU A 637 13.28 31.80 9.81
N THR A 638 13.63 32.74 10.69
CA THR A 638 14.57 33.82 10.35
C THR A 638 15.98 33.29 10.07
N HIS A 639 16.44 32.26 10.80
CA HIS A 639 17.71 31.58 10.53
C HIS A 639 17.73 30.94 9.13
N PHE A 640 16.60 30.37 8.71
CA PHE A 640 16.40 29.84 7.35
C PHE A 640 16.12 30.92 6.28
N GLN A 641 16.33 32.21 6.61
CA GLN A 641 16.19 33.38 5.73
C GLN A 641 14.76 33.72 5.31
N PHE A 642 13.73 33.29 6.06
CA PHE A 642 12.36 33.74 5.80
C PHE A 642 12.17 35.21 6.22
N THR A 643 11.48 35.99 5.39
CA THR A 643 11.08 37.36 5.72
C THR A 643 9.73 37.36 6.46
N MET A 644 9.44 38.42 7.20
CA MET A 644 8.15 38.53 7.92
C MET A 644 6.94 38.46 6.98
N GLU A 645 7.03 39.05 5.79
CA GLU A 645 5.97 38.95 4.77
C GLU A 645 5.72 37.49 4.34
N MET A 646 6.76 36.68 4.25
CA MET A 646 6.65 35.26 3.90
C MET A 646 6.10 34.42 5.05
N ILE A 647 6.42 34.79 6.29
CA ILE A 647 5.96 34.09 7.50
C ILE A 647 4.46 34.33 7.73
N GLU A 648 3.98 35.55 7.47
CA GLU A 648 2.56 35.92 7.61
C GLU A 648 1.73 35.58 6.36
N GLY A 649 2.39 35.36 5.22
CA GLY A 649 1.74 34.97 3.97
C GLY A 649 1.26 33.51 3.95
N PRO A 650 0.38 33.16 3.00
CA PRO A 650 -0.13 31.80 2.87
C PRO A 650 0.94 30.85 2.32
N ILE A 651 0.94 29.59 2.77
CA ILE A 651 1.94 28.59 2.34
C ILE A 651 1.87 28.33 0.82
N THR A 652 0.69 28.48 0.21
CA THR A 652 0.50 28.33 -1.25
C THR A 652 1.29 29.36 -2.07
N ALA A 653 1.66 30.50 -1.48
CA ALA A 653 2.49 31.50 -2.14
C ALA A 653 3.99 31.14 -2.15
N LEU A 654 4.44 30.19 -1.32
CA LEU A 654 5.84 29.76 -1.29
C LEU A 654 6.20 28.93 -2.52
N SER A 655 7.36 29.20 -3.11
CA SER A 655 7.93 28.35 -4.16
C SER A 655 8.41 27.00 -3.59
N GLY A 656 8.59 25.97 -4.42
CA GLY A 656 9.08 24.65 -4.01
C GLY A 656 10.33 24.69 -3.12
N GLY A 657 11.36 25.45 -3.52
CA GLY A 657 12.58 25.61 -2.71
C GLY A 657 12.35 26.26 -1.34
N TRP A 658 11.37 27.17 -1.22
CA TRP A 658 10.99 27.75 0.07
C TRP A 658 10.19 26.76 0.94
N LYS A 659 9.36 25.91 0.33
CA LYS A 659 8.67 24.83 1.03
C LYS A 659 9.66 23.80 1.59
N MET A 660 10.71 23.48 0.84
CA MET A 660 11.78 22.61 1.34
C MET A 660 12.52 23.22 2.54
N LYS A 661 12.88 24.51 2.46
CA LYS A 661 13.47 25.24 3.60
C LYS A 661 12.56 25.26 4.82
N LEU A 662 11.26 25.41 4.61
CA LEU A 662 10.26 25.36 5.68
C LEU A 662 10.21 23.97 6.33
N ALA A 663 10.22 22.91 5.52
CA ALA A 663 10.22 21.53 6.01
C ALA A 663 11.48 21.20 6.82
N LEU A 664 12.65 21.65 6.36
CA LEU A 664 13.91 21.53 7.10
C LEU A 664 13.89 22.33 8.41
N GLY A 665 13.37 23.55 8.40
CA GLY A 665 13.18 24.35 9.62
C GLY A 665 12.27 23.67 10.63
N ARG A 666 11.19 23.01 10.17
CA ARG A 666 10.32 22.20 11.04
C ARG A 666 11.06 21.00 11.63
N ALA A 667 11.87 20.30 10.84
CA ALA A 667 12.65 19.17 11.33
C ALA A 667 13.66 19.57 12.41
N MET A 668 14.28 20.75 12.27
CA MET A 668 15.18 21.30 13.29
C MET A 668 14.44 21.69 14.57
N LEU A 669 13.25 22.31 14.46
CA LEU A 669 12.40 22.60 15.63
C LEU A 669 12.00 21.32 16.38
N GLN A 670 11.83 20.19 15.67
CA GLN A 670 11.53 18.89 16.26
C GLN A 670 12.73 18.24 16.97
N LYS A 671 13.94 18.83 16.87
CA LYS A 671 15.21 18.28 17.37
C LYS A 671 15.50 16.89 16.81
N ALA A 672 15.47 16.77 15.48
CA ALA A 672 15.74 15.52 14.78
C ALA A 672 17.20 15.04 14.99
N ASP A 673 17.39 13.76 15.32
CA ASP A 673 18.69 13.08 15.30
C ASP A 673 18.98 12.51 13.90
N ILE A 674 17.93 12.07 13.19
CA ILE A 674 18.00 11.52 11.84
C ILE A 674 17.04 12.28 10.92
N LEU A 675 17.59 12.89 9.87
CA LEU A 675 16.84 13.49 8.77
C LEU A 675 16.64 12.46 7.65
N LEU A 676 15.38 12.23 7.28
CA LEU A 676 15.03 11.38 6.16
C LEU A 676 14.58 12.28 5.00
N LEU A 677 15.38 12.32 3.93
CA LEU A 677 15.21 13.21 2.78
C LEU A 677 14.89 12.38 1.54
N ASP A 678 13.65 12.44 1.07
CA ASP A 678 13.20 11.77 -0.16
C ASP A 678 13.13 12.77 -1.32
N GLU A 679 14.03 12.62 -2.28
CA GLU A 679 14.21 13.49 -3.45
C GLU A 679 14.22 15.00 -3.10
N PRO A 680 15.15 15.45 -2.23
CA PRO A 680 15.12 16.80 -1.71
C PRO A 680 15.46 17.87 -2.76
N THR A 681 16.05 17.49 -3.91
CA THR A 681 16.38 18.41 -5.01
C THR A 681 15.18 18.71 -5.92
N ASN A 682 14.06 17.99 -5.78
CA ASN A 682 12.87 18.20 -6.60
C ASN A 682 12.29 19.60 -6.38
N HIS A 683 11.84 20.25 -7.46
CA HIS A 683 11.26 21.59 -7.46
C HIS A 683 12.19 22.71 -6.93
N MET A 684 13.49 22.43 -6.80
CA MET A 684 14.50 23.41 -6.42
C MET A 684 15.25 23.90 -7.67
N ASP A 685 15.61 25.17 -7.68
CA ASP A 685 16.53 25.70 -8.68
C ASP A 685 17.98 25.41 -8.28
N VAL A 686 18.91 25.55 -9.23
CA VAL A 686 20.34 25.28 -9.02
C VAL A 686 20.91 26.06 -7.83
N LYS A 687 20.40 27.27 -7.56
CA LYS A 687 20.84 28.09 -6.42
C LYS A 687 20.40 27.52 -5.09
N ASN A 688 19.14 27.08 -4.97
CA ASN A 688 18.65 26.50 -3.73
C ASN A 688 19.22 25.08 -3.51
N VAL A 689 19.53 24.32 -4.57
CA VAL A 689 20.25 23.03 -4.45
C VAL A 689 21.63 23.25 -3.83
N ALA A 690 22.42 24.21 -4.34
CA ALA A 690 23.72 24.54 -3.77
C ALA A 690 23.65 25.01 -2.30
N TRP A 691 22.59 25.74 -1.94
CA TRP A 691 22.31 26.10 -0.55
C TRP A 691 22.05 24.85 0.32
N LEU A 692 21.28 23.89 -0.18
CA LEU A 692 20.98 22.65 0.53
C LEU A 692 22.22 21.79 0.73
N GLU A 693 23.07 21.67 -0.29
CA GLU A 693 24.35 20.97 -0.19
C GLU A 693 25.22 21.57 0.92
N THR A 694 25.34 22.90 0.93
CA THR A 694 26.09 23.63 1.96
C THR A 694 25.48 23.41 3.35
N TYR A 695 24.16 23.42 3.44
CA TYR A 695 23.45 23.20 4.69
C TYR A 695 23.70 21.81 5.27
N LEU A 696 23.51 20.75 4.47
CA LEU A 696 23.70 19.36 4.90
C LEU A 696 25.16 19.04 5.24
N ASN A 697 26.11 19.63 4.52
CA ASN A 697 27.53 19.47 4.81
C ASN A 697 27.95 20.12 6.14
N ASN A 698 27.25 21.17 6.58
CA ASN A 698 27.50 21.83 7.86
C ASN A 698 26.84 21.12 9.07
N LEU A 699 25.98 20.12 8.84
CA LEU A 699 25.38 19.32 9.91
C LEU A 699 26.33 18.18 10.33
N GLU A 700 27.07 18.40 11.42
CA GLU A 700 28.03 17.41 11.94
C GLU A 700 27.41 16.45 12.97
N THR A 701 26.35 16.87 13.67
CA THR A 701 25.74 16.09 14.76
C THR A 701 24.51 15.29 14.33
N VAL A 702 23.85 15.71 13.24
CA VAL A 702 22.60 15.14 12.75
C VAL A 702 22.91 14.17 11.62
N THR A 703 22.42 12.93 11.74
CA THR A 703 22.56 11.92 10.69
C THR A 703 21.54 12.20 9.58
N SER A 704 21.94 12.05 8.32
CA SER A 704 21.02 12.26 7.19
C SER A 704 20.98 11.00 6.32
N MET A 705 19.79 10.51 6.01
CA MET A 705 19.56 9.46 5.02
C MET A 705 18.82 10.07 3.82
N ILE A 706 19.44 9.99 2.65
CA ILE A 706 19.09 10.78 1.47
C ILE A 706 18.80 9.82 0.31
N VAL A 707 17.62 9.95 -0.28
CA VAL A 707 17.31 9.36 -1.60
C VAL A 707 17.32 10.51 -2.60
N SER A 708 18.16 10.40 -3.64
CA SER A 708 18.15 11.37 -4.74
C SER A 708 18.51 10.71 -6.07
N HIS A 709 17.90 11.17 -7.14
CA HIS A 709 18.30 10.86 -8.52
C HIS A 709 19.41 11.75 -9.07
N ASP A 710 19.77 12.83 -8.37
CA ASP A 710 20.84 13.73 -8.78
C ASP A 710 22.21 13.20 -8.34
N SER A 711 22.98 12.67 -9.29
CA SER A 711 24.32 12.15 -9.05
C SER A 711 25.27 13.21 -8.47
N GLY A 712 25.17 14.45 -8.97
CA GLY A 712 26.03 15.55 -8.49
C GLY A 712 25.75 15.89 -7.03
N PHE A 713 24.48 15.89 -6.65
CA PHE A 713 24.08 16.11 -5.26
C PHE A 713 24.57 14.99 -4.32
N LEU A 714 24.42 13.72 -4.72
CA LEU A 714 24.92 12.58 -3.94
C LEU A 714 26.44 12.62 -3.78
N ASP A 715 27.18 13.01 -4.82
CA ASP A 715 28.63 13.16 -4.78
C ASP A 715 29.10 14.25 -3.81
N ASN A 716 28.37 15.37 -3.76
CA ASN A 716 28.72 16.53 -2.94
C ASN A 716 28.35 16.38 -1.46
N VAL A 717 27.37 15.54 -1.13
CA VAL A 717 26.79 15.46 0.22
C VAL A 717 27.06 14.12 0.92
N CYS A 718 26.98 12.99 0.22
CA CYS A 718 26.99 11.68 0.87
C CYS A 718 28.40 11.25 1.30
N THR A 719 28.47 10.57 2.44
CA THR A 719 29.70 9.98 2.99
C THR A 719 29.74 8.46 2.87
N HIS A 720 28.56 7.85 2.79
CA HIS A 720 28.33 6.42 2.65
C HIS A 720 27.19 6.22 1.67
N ILE A 721 27.20 5.10 0.94
CA ILE A 721 26.11 4.67 0.08
C ILE A 721 25.52 3.37 0.63
N ILE A 722 24.23 3.36 0.92
CA ILE A 722 23.48 2.14 1.21
C ILE A 722 22.89 1.68 -0.12
N HIS A 723 23.38 0.57 -0.65
CA HIS A 723 22.94 0.03 -1.93
C HIS A 723 22.03 -1.19 -1.75
N TYR A 724 20.93 -1.22 -2.51
CA TYR A 724 20.03 -2.37 -2.58
C TYR A 724 20.62 -3.46 -3.48
N GLU A 725 20.99 -4.60 -2.90
CA GLU A 725 21.53 -5.75 -3.62
C GLU A 725 20.76 -7.01 -3.27
N THR A 726 20.10 -7.64 -4.25
CA THR A 726 19.42 -8.93 -4.06
C THR A 726 18.45 -8.97 -2.87
N ARG A 727 17.68 -7.89 -2.67
CA ARG A 727 16.76 -7.69 -1.51
C ARG A 727 17.48 -7.61 -0.16
N LYS A 728 18.73 -7.16 -0.14
CA LYS A 728 19.49 -6.80 1.05
C LYS A 728 20.00 -5.38 0.94
N LEU A 729 20.36 -4.82 2.09
CA LEU A 729 21.06 -3.55 2.17
C LEU A 729 22.55 -3.84 2.36
N VAL A 730 23.38 -3.26 1.50
CA VAL A 730 24.85 -3.32 1.62
C VAL A 730 25.35 -1.90 1.76
N THR A 731 26.12 -1.65 2.80
CA THR A 731 26.69 -0.32 3.08
C THR A 731 28.08 -0.24 2.47
N TYR A 732 28.29 0.77 1.63
CA TYR A 732 29.57 1.10 1.02
C TYR A 732 30.07 2.42 1.59
N ARG A 733 31.37 2.49 1.85
CA ARG A 733 32.03 3.71 2.30
C ARG A 733 32.46 4.55 1.10
N GLY A 734 32.20 5.85 1.20
CA GLY A 734 32.48 6.82 0.15
C GLY A 734 31.25 7.48 -0.43
N ASN A 735 31.46 8.48 -1.28
CA ASN A 735 30.40 9.12 -2.05
C ASN A 735 29.99 8.26 -3.26
N LEU A 736 29.07 8.74 -4.11
CA LEU A 736 28.56 7.96 -5.23
C LEU A 736 29.67 7.59 -6.23
N GLN A 737 30.60 8.51 -6.52
CA GLN A 737 31.75 8.24 -7.37
C GLN A 737 32.63 7.10 -6.83
N GLU A 738 33.01 7.15 -5.55
CA GLU A 738 33.81 6.10 -4.90
C GLU A 738 33.07 4.75 -4.86
N PHE A 739 31.74 4.78 -4.68
CA PHE A 739 30.90 3.58 -4.76
C PHE A 739 30.89 2.97 -6.18
N VAL A 740 30.83 3.78 -7.24
CA VAL A 740 30.86 3.29 -8.63
C VAL A 740 32.21 2.67 -8.99
N GLU A 741 33.31 3.12 -8.36
CA GLU A 741 34.60 2.46 -8.48
C GLU A 741 34.63 1.07 -7.81
N GLN A 742 33.97 0.92 -6.66
CA GLN A 742 33.84 -0.34 -5.93
C GLN A 742 32.85 -1.32 -6.59
N CYS A 743 31.75 -0.82 -7.15
CA CYS A 743 30.71 -1.60 -7.82
C CYS A 743 30.54 -1.13 -9.28
N PRO A 744 31.25 -1.74 -10.26
CA PRO A 744 31.19 -1.31 -11.66
C PRO A 744 29.81 -1.41 -12.31
N ALA A 745 28.92 -2.26 -11.77
CA ALA A 745 27.54 -2.38 -12.22
C ALA A 745 26.72 -1.10 -11.94
N ALA A 746 27.16 -0.27 -10.98
CA ALA A 746 26.52 0.98 -10.60
C ALA A 746 26.84 2.16 -11.56
N LYS A 747 27.67 1.98 -12.60
CA LYS A 747 27.94 3.01 -13.61
C LYS A 747 26.67 3.54 -14.30
N LYS A 748 25.60 2.75 -14.30
CA LYS A 748 24.26 3.16 -14.75
C LYS A 748 23.75 4.42 -14.04
N TYR A 749 24.21 4.74 -12.83
CA TYR A 749 23.80 5.96 -12.14
C TYR A 749 24.26 7.25 -12.82
N TYR A 750 25.31 7.23 -13.67
CA TYR A 750 25.81 8.41 -14.40
C TYR A 750 25.40 8.45 -15.88
N GLU A 751 24.92 7.34 -16.46
CA GLU A 751 24.55 7.25 -17.87
C GLU A 751 23.03 7.33 -18.05
N LEU A 752 22.54 8.05 -19.06
CA LEU A 752 21.10 8.15 -19.41
C LEU A 752 20.60 6.97 -20.27
N SER A 753 21.43 5.96 -20.52
CA SER A 753 21.08 4.81 -21.34
C SER A 753 20.45 3.72 -20.49
N ASN A 754 19.21 3.34 -20.82
CA ASN A 754 18.55 2.20 -20.21
C ASN A 754 17.97 1.26 -21.28
N ASP A 755 18.29 -0.03 -21.16
CA ASP A 755 17.79 -1.13 -22.00
C ASP A 755 16.52 -1.78 -21.41
N GLU A 756 16.19 -1.54 -20.13
CA GLU A 756 15.14 -2.29 -19.41
C GLU A 756 13.73 -1.66 -19.51
N LEU A 757 13.65 -0.33 -19.65
CA LEU A 757 12.37 0.40 -19.64
C LEU A 757 12.26 1.31 -20.86
N LYS A 758 11.27 1.06 -21.73
CA LYS A 758 11.03 1.86 -22.94
C LYS A 758 9.60 2.39 -22.93
N PHE A 759 9.45 3.70 -23.13
CA PHE A 759 8.14 4.31 -23.37
C PHE A 759 7.80 4.23 -24.85
N ILE A 760 6.65 3.65 -25.16
CA ILE A 760 6.14 3.55 -26.53
C ILE A 760 4.97 4.52 -26.66
N PHE A 761 5.23 5.65 -27.32
CA PHE A 761 4.20 6.64 -27.56
C PHE A 761 3.37 6.27 -28.79
N PRO A 762 2.03 6.34 -28.68
CA PRO A 762 1.19 6.03 -29.82
C PRO A 762 1.33 7.10 -30.91
N PRO A 763 1.23 6.73 -32.20
CA PRO A 763 1.37 7.69 -33.28
C PRO A 763 0.25 8.74 -33.25
N PRO A 764 0.54 10.00 -33.66
CA PRO A 764 -0.49 11.04 -33.71
C PRO A 764 -1.57 10.68 -34.73
N GLY A 765 -2.80 11.12 -34.46
CA GLY A 765 -3.91 10.90 -35.40
C GLY A 765 -3.75 11.62 -36.73
N PHE A 766 -4.60 11.26 -37.70
CA PHE A 766 -4.60 11.87 -39.02
C PHE A 766 -5.07 13.34 -38.99
N LEU A 767 -4.26 14.25 -39.55
CA LEU A 767 -4.62 15.66 -39.74
C LEU A 767 -4.91 15.98 -41.21
N GLU A 768 -6.16 16.34 -41.48
CA GLU A 768 -6.59 16.77 -42.81
C GLU A 768 -5.84 18.05 -43.24
N GLY A 769 -5.28 18.05 -44.47
CA GLY A 769 -4.58 19.22 -45.02
C GLY A 769 -3.13 19.43 -44.57
N VAL A 770 -2.58 18.55 -43.71
CA VAL A 770 -1.17 18.56 -43.30
C VAL A 770 -0.43 17.43 -44.03
N LYS A 771 0.38 17.78 -45.04
CA LYS A 771 1.16 16.80 -45.84
C LYS A 771 2.61 16.66 -45.38
N ASN A 772 3.14 17.71 -44.76
CA ASN A 772 4.53 17.80 -44.28
C ASN A 772 4.52 18.03 -42.76
N LYS A 773 5.44 17.41 -42.03
CA LYS A 773 5.54 17.54 -40.56
C LYS A 773 5.84 18.97 -40.11
N ASP A 774 6.62 19.72 -40.90
CA ASP A 774 7.04 21.10 -40.58
C ASP A 774 5.93 22.15 -40.75
N LYS A 775 4.76 21.77 -41.26
CA LYS A 775 3.64 22.71 -41.39
C LYS A 775 3.16 23.10 -39.99
N ALA A 776 3.21 24.39 -39.68
CA ALA A 776 2.72 24.91 -38.41
C ALA A 776 1.23 24.59 -38.20
N ILE A 777 0.95 23.97 -37.05
CA ILE A 777 -0.38 23.59 -36.56
C ILE A 777 -0.86 24.54 -35.46
N VAL A 778 0.05 25.20 -34.73
CA VAL A 778 -0.22 26.29 -33.79
C VAL A 778 0.57 27.52 -34.20
N LYS A 779 -0.04 28.71 -34.14
CA LYS A 779 0.63 30.00 -34.32
C LYS A 779 0.11 31.02 -33.33
N ALA A 780 0.97 31.55 -32.47
CA ALA A 780 0.68 32.74 -31.68
C ALA A 780 1.40 33.93 -32.30
N ASN A 781 0.66 34.99 -32.61
CA ASN A 781 1.19 36.20 -33.24
C ASN A 781 1.05 37.40 -32.30
N ASN A 782 2.18 38.01 -31.95
CA ASN A 782 2.28 39.23 -31.15
C ASN A 782 1.47 39.20 -29.84
N VAL A 783 1.61 38.11 -29.07
CA VAL A 783 0.84 37.92 -27.82
C VAL A 783 1.48 38.60 -26.62
N THR A 784 0.66 39.18 -25.74
CA THR A 784 1.04 39.74 -24.43
C THR A 784 0.06 39.29 -23.35
N TYR A 785 0.49 39.26 -22.09
CA TYR A 785 -0.34 38.77 -20.96
C TYR A 785 0.08 39.30 -19.59
N GLY A 786 -0.91 39.64 -18.76
CA GLY A 786 -0.78 39.91 -17.32
C GLY A 786 -2.00 39.38 -16.53
N TYR A 787 -1.78 38.94 -15.28
CA TYR A 787 -2.90 38.47 -14.46
C TYR A 787 -3.83 39.63 -14.06
N PRO A 788 -5.17 39.42 -14.05
CA PRO A 788 -6.12 40.43 -13.61
C PRO A 788 -5.83 40.88 -12.17
N GLY A 789 -5.79 42.19 -11.92
CA GLY A 789 -5.59 42.78 -10.59
C GLY A 789 -4.13 42.91 -10.15
N THR A 790 -3.18 42.21 -10.77
CA THR A 790 -1.76 42.46 -10.57
C THR A 790 -1.29 43.45 -11.63
N GLY A 791 -0.91 44.68 -11.26
CA GLY A 791 -0.44 45.70 -12.21
C GLY A 791 0.86 45.34 -12.97
N LYS A 792 1.35 44.10 -12.86
CA LYS A 792 2.58 43.58 -13.45
C LYS A 792 2.26 42.68 -14.64
N LYS A 793 2.72 43.06 -15.84
CA LYS A 793 2.64 42.23 -17.04
C LYS A 793 3.73 41.16 -16.99
N ILE A 794 3.37 39.91 -17.28
CA ILE A 794 4.29 38.76 -17.28
C ILE A 794 5.03 38.70 -18.61
N ILE A 795 4.30 38.86 -19.71
CA ILE A 795 4.85 39.00 -21.07
C ILE A 795 4.53 40.41 -21.54
N GLU A 796 5.49 41.30 -21.40
CA GLU A 796 5.36 42.72 -21.71
C GLU A 796 5.63 43.00 -23.20
N LYS A 797 6.65 42.35 -23.77
CA LYS A 797 6.99 42.49 -25.20
C LYS A 797 6.18 41.49 -26.05
N PRO A 798 5.64 41.90 -27.22
CA PRO A 798 4.89 41.01 -28.09
C PRO A 798 5.72 39.80 -28.51
N CYS A 799 5.22 38.59 -28.21
CA CYS A 799 5.88 37.34 -28.55
C CYS A 799 5.17 36.66 -29.74
N SER A 800 5.94 36.06 -30.66
CA SER A 800 5.39 35.24 -31.74
C SER A 800 6.06 33.86 -31.77
N VAL A 801 5.27 32.80 -31.62
CA VAL A 801 5.75 31.40 -31.56
C VAL A 801 4.90 30.51 -32.45
N GLN A 802 5.51 29.43 -32.98
CA GLN A 802 4.82 28.45 -33.84
C GLN A 802 5.20 27.03 -33.43
N ILE A 803 4.25 26.10 -33.56
CA ILE A 803 4.47 24.67 -33.27
C ILE A 803 4.00 23.85 -34.48
N SER A 804 4.79 22.87 -34.88
CA SER A 804 4.57 21.90 -35.97
C SER A 804 4.60 20.46 -35.43
N LEU A 805 4.37 19.45 -36.28
CA LEU A 805 4.49 18.04 -35.87
C LEU A 805 5.96 17.62 -35.67
N SER A 806 6.93 18.32 -36.27
CA SER A 806 8.37 18.08 -36.07
C SER A 806 8.99 18.91 -34.95
N SER A 807 8.23 19.82 -34.34
CA SER A 807 8.75 20.71 -33.30
C SER A 807 9.22 19.92 -32.06
N ARG A 808 10.41 20.28 -31.55
CA ARG A 808 11.02 19.78 -30.32
C ARG A 808 11.55 20.97 -29.51
N VAL A 809 10.69 21.53 -28.68
CA VAL A 809 10.90 22.82 -28.02
C VAL A 809 11.18 22.64 -26.53
N GLY A 810 12.27 23.21 -26.04
CA GLY A 810 12.60 23.31 -24.61
C GLY A 810 12.39 24.73 -24.07
N CYS A 811 11.39 24.93 -23.22
CA CYS A 811 11.10 26.19 -22.55
C CYS A 811 11.92 26.31 -21.24
N LEU A 812 12.93 27.18 -21.25
CA LEU A 812 13.93 27.38 -20.19
C LEU A 812 13.74 28.77 -19.54
N GLY A 813 14.03 28.88 -18.25
CA GLY A 813 13.93 30.15 -17.51
C GLY A 813 13.71 29.94 -16.01
N PRO A 814 13.95 30.96 -15.16
CA PRO A 814 13.80 30.85 -13.71
C PRO A 814 12.33 30.64 -13.29
N ASN A 815 12.12 30.11 -12.08
CA ASN A 815 10.78 29.93 -11.50
C ASN A 815 10.05 31.29 -11.41
N GLY A 816 8.77 31.31 -11.81
CA GLY A 816 7.96 32.53 -11.83
C GLY A 816 8.22 33.47 -13.02
N ALA A 817 9.04 33.08 -14.01
CA ALA A 817 9.28 33.89 -15.21
C ALA A 817 8.09 33.96 -16.19
N GLY A 818 7.08 33.10 -16.03
CA GLY A 818 5.92 33.02 -16.93
C GLY A 818 5.92 31.85 -17.92
N LYS A 819 6.78 30.83 -17.73
CA LYS A 819 6.87 29.62 -18.58
C LYS A 819 5.51 28.90 -18.71
N SER A 820 4.92 28.48 -17.58
CA SER A 820 3.63 27.82 -17.58
C SER A 820 2.52 28.75 -18.07
N THR A 821 2.59 30.05 -17.80
CA THR A 821 1.64 31.05 -18.30
C THR A 821 1.66 31.14 -19.83
N LEU A 822 2.84 31.11 -20.46
CA LEU A 822 2.97 31.06 -21.92
C LEU A 822 2.31 29.81 -22.50
N ILE A 823 2.55 28.65 -21.88
CA ILE A 823 1.94 27.39 -22.32
C ILE A 823 0.42 27.39 -22.11
N LYS A 824 -0.07 27.89 -20.98
CA LYS A 824 -1.51 28.05 -20.70
C LYS A 824 -2.21 28.91 -21.74
N MET A 825 -1.55 29.93 -22.29
CA MET A 825 -2.09 30.67 -23.42
C MET A 825 -2.13 29.83 -24.70
N LEU A 826 -1.07 29.07 -25.00
CA LEU A 826 -1.01 28.23 -26.21
C LEU A 826 -1.99 27.05 -26.18
N THR A 827 -2.23 26.46 -25.01
CA THR A 827 -3.22 25.40 -24.79
C THR A 827 -4.64 25.94 -24.68
N GLY A 828 -4.79 27.26 -24.53
CA GLY A 828 -6.07 27.95 -24.44
C GLY A 828 -6.73 27.85 -23.07
N GLU A 829 -5.97 27.78 -21.97
CA GLU A 829 -6.47 27.92 -20.60
C GLU A 829 -6.62 29.39 -20.17
N SER A 830 -5.82 30.28 -20.76
CA SER A 830 -5.86 31.72 -20.52
C SER A 830 -5.91 32.48 -21.84
N GLU A 831 -6.76 33.49 -21.95
CA GLU A 831 -6.82 34.35 -23.14
C GLU A 831 -5.71 35.41 -23.09
N PRO A 832 -5.04 35.70 -24.23
CA PRO A 832 -4.05 36.77 -24.29
C PRO A 832 -4.70 38.16 -24.21
N ASP A 833 -4.02 39.13 -23.60
CA ASP A 833 -4.50 40.52 -23.50
C ASP A 833 -4.51 41.22 -24.87
N THR A 834 -3.47 40.97 -25.66
CA THR A 834 -3.34 41.43 -27.05
C THR A 834 -2.72 40.33 -27.90
N GLY A 835 -2.96 40.34 -29.21
CA GLY A 835 -2.48 39.33 -30.15
C GLY A 835 -3.54 38.29 -30.51
N ASN A 836 -3.16 37.27 -31.30
CA ASN A 836 -4.07 36.19 -31.70
C ASN A 836 -3.34 34.84 -31.71
N ILE A 837 -4.03 33.79 -31.25
CA ILE A 837 -3.57 32.40 -31.24
C ILE A 837 -4.45 31.59 -32.21
N TRP A 838 -3.84 31.10 -33.29
CA TRP A 838 -4.46 30.24 -34.27
C TRP A 838 -4.10 28.77 -34.02
N LYS A 839 -5.12 27.90 -34.02
CA LYS A 839 -4.99 26.44 -33.88
C LYS A 839 -5.67 25.71 -35.05
N HIS A 840 -5.08 24.61 -35.48
CA HIS A 840 -5.72 23.71 -36.45
C HIS A 840 -6.94 22.99 -35.85
N GLN A 841 -8.01 22.84 -36.62
CA GLN A 841 -9.34 22.43 -36.11
C GLN A 841 -9.37 21.02 -35.52
N ASN A 842 -8.68 20.06 -36.14
CA ASN A 842 -8.64 18.66 -35.69
C ASN A 842 -7.43 18.33 -34.80
N MET A 843 -6.65 19.34 -34.40
CA MET A 843 -5.49 19.08 -33.56
C MET A 843 -5.88 18.82 -32.12
N ARG A 844 -5.03 18.08 -31.41
CA ARG A 844 -5.26 17.66 -30.03
C ARG A 844 -3.98 17.88 -29.25
N TYR A 845 -4.10 18.52 -28.09
CA TYR A 845 -3.03 18.63 -27.11
C TYR A 845 -3.14 17.49 -26.11
N ALA A 846 -2.00 16.92 -25.73
CA ALA A 846 -1.84 16.27 -24.45
C ALA A 846 -1.04 17.22 -23.57
N TYR A 847 -1.69 17.79 -22.55
CA TYR A 847 -1.03 18.66 -21.60
C TYR A 847 -0.88 17.94 -20.27
N VAL A 848 0.37 17.73 -19.87
CA VAL A 848 0.74 17.16 -18.57
C VAL A 848 1.22 18.32 -17.72
N ALA A 849 0.32 18.84 -16.89
CA ALA A 849 0.59 19.96 -16.00
C ALA A 849 1.47 19.53 -14.82
N GLN A 850 2.18 20.50 -14.23
CA GLN A 850 2.96 20.28 -13.01
C GLN A 850 2.11 19.77 -11.83
N HIS A 851 0.83 20.19 -11.75
CA HIS A 851 -0.15 19.73 -10.76
C HIS A 851 -1.15 18.71 -11.33
N ALA A 852 -0.73 17.87 -12.28
CA ALA A 852 -1.62 16.86 -12.86
C ALA A 852 -2.19 15.87 -11.83
N PHE A 853 -1.54 15.74 -10.67
CA PHE A 853 -2.02 14.90 -9.57
C PHE A 853 -3.35 15.35 -8.98
N HIS A 854 -3.71 16.64 -9.03
CA HIS A 854 -4.95 17.12 -8.40
C HIS A 854 -6.21 16.47 -8.99
N HIS A 855 -6.22 16.20 -10.30
CA HIS A 855 -7.33 15.47 -10.94
C HIS A 855 -7.29 13.97 -10.63
N LEU A 856 -6.08 13.41 -10.51
CA LEU A 856 -5.88 12.01 -10.16
C LEU A 856 -6.26 11.74 -8.69
N GLU A 857 -6.05 12.70 -7.80
CA GLU A 857 -6.38 12.66 -6.37
C GLU A 857 -7.89 12.61 -6.08
N GLN A 858 -8.71 13.11 -7.00
CA GLN A 858 -10.17 12.96 -6.90
C GLN A 858 -10.63 11.52 -7.20
N HIS A 859 -9.72 10.65 -7.67
CA HIS A 859 -10.00 9.29 -8.12
C HIS A 859 -9.08 8.24 -7.50
N LEU A 860 -8.56 8.50 -6.29
CA LEU A 860 -7.66 7.59 -5.58
C LEU A 860 -8.26 6.18 -5.35
N ASP A 861 -9.60 6.05 -5.35
CA ASP A 861 -10.29 4.79 -5.12
C ASP A 861 -10.44 3.90 -6.37
N LYS A 862 -10.18 4.43 -7.57
CA LYS A 862 -10.22 3.68 -8.83
C LYS A 862 -8.86 3.06 -9.14
N SER A 863 -8.82 2.03 -9.96
CA SER A 863 -7.56 1.60 -10.58
C SER A 863 -7.16 2.51 -11.75
N PRO A 864 -5.87 2.55 -12.16
CA PRO A 864 -5.46 3.29 -13.36
C PRO A 864 -6.26 2.92 -14.61
N ASN A 865 -6.53 1.64 -14.80
CA ASN A 865 -7.36 1.14 -15.90
C ASN A 865 -8.78 1.74 -15.83
N GLU A 866 -9.42 1.67 -14.67
CA GLU A 866 -10.75 2.27 -14.45
C GLU A 866 -10.75 3.79 -14.62
N TYR A 867 -9.68 4.49 -14.21
CA TYR A 867 -9.54 5.93 -14.37
C TYR A 867 -9.47 6.33 -15.85
N ILE A 868 -8.64 5.66 -16.68
CA ILE A 868 -8.58 5.94 -18.12
C ILE A 868 -9.94 5.64 -18.77
N ARG A 869 -10.57 4.50 -18.41
CA ARG A 869 -11.91 4.16 -18.91
C ARG A 869 -12.95 5.19 -18.49
N TRP A 870 -12.89 5.70 -17.26
CA TRP A 870 -13.77 6.75 -16.77
C TRP A 870 -13.53 8.09 -17.49
N ARG A 871 -12.27 8.47 -17.70
CA ARG A 871 -11.87 9.73 -18.35
C ARG A 871 -12.43 9.82 -19.77
N TYR A 872 -12.45 8.69 -20.49
CA TYR A 872 -12.87 8.61 -21.89
C TYR A 872 -14.24 7.94 -22.13
N SER A 873 -15.02 7.64 -21.08
CA SER A 873 -16.29 6.88 -21.20
C SER A 873 -17.35 7.55 -22.09
N GLY A 874 -17.25 8.85 -22.33
CA GLY A 874 -18.17 9.63 -23.18
C GLY A 874 -17.66 9.86 -24.61
N GLY A 875 -16.50 9.31 -24.95
CA GLY A 875 -15.82 9.55 -26.21
C GLY A 875 -15.17 10.94 -26.34
N GLU A 876 -15.16 11.71 -25.26
CA GLU A 876 -14.47 12.99 -25.09
C GLU A 876 -13.57 12.88 -23.86
N ASP A 877 -12.53 13.71 -23.78
CA ASP A 877 -11.70 13.82 -22.58
C ASP A 877 -12.41 14.68 -21.54
N LYS A 878 -12.91 14.05 -20.46
CA LYS A 878 -13.61 14.74 -19.37
C LYS A 878 -12.76 15.77 -18.66
N GLU A 879 -11.44 15.58 -18.56
CA GLU A 879 -10.56 16.59 -17.94
C GLU A 879 -10.53 17.87 -18.77
N ASN A 880 -10.44 17.74 -20.10
CA ASN A 880 -10.38 18.90 -20.98
C ASN A 880 -11.67 19.74 -20.92
N LEU A 881 -12.83 19.12 -20.67
CA LEU A 881 -14.12 19.79 -20.48
C LEU A 881 -14.21 20.63 -19.20
N THR A 882 -13.43 20.32 -18.17
CA THR A 882 -13.45 21.08 -16.92
C THR A 882 -12.73 22.42 -17.01
N LYS A 883 -11.99 22.67 -18.09
CA LYS A 883 -11.24 23.91 -18.32
C LYS A 883 -12.16 25.14 -18.39
N VAL A 884 -11.72 26.25 -17.81
CA VAL A 884 -12.45 27.53 -17.75
C VAL A 884 -12.86 28.03 -19.14
N THR A 885 -12.02 27.82 -20.15
CA THR A 885 -12.29 28.24 -21.53
C THR A 885 -13.32 27.36 -22.26
N ALA A 886 -13.58 26.15 -21.75
CA ALA A 886 -14.63 25.27 -22.24
C ALA A 886 -15.99 25.56 -21.57
N GLN A 887 -16.01 26.29 -20.45
CA GLN A 887 -17.23 26.73 -19.77
C GLN A 887 -17.78 28.00 -20.44
N TYR A 888 -19.11 28.08 -20.52
CA TYR A 888 -19.80 29.25 -21.07
C TYR A 888 -19.89 30.35 -20.01
N THR A 889 -19.65 31.59 -20.40
CA THR A 889 -19.93 32.73 -19.53
C THR A 889 -21.43 33.04 -19.58
N PRO A 890 -22.00 33.66 -18.52
CA PRO A 890 -23.42 34.06 -18.52
C PRO A 890 -23.80 35.05 -19.65
N GLU A 891 -22.81 35.73 -20.23
CA GLU A 891 -22.97 36.62 -21.38
C GLU A 891 -23.05 35.84 -22.70
N GLU A 892 -22.21 34.82 -22.87
CA GLU A 892 -22.25 33.90 -24.00
C GLU A 892 -23.53 33.05 -24.02
N GLU A 893 -24.01 32.61 -22.85
CA GLU A 893 -25.28 31.88 -22.74
C GLU A 893 -26.48 32.71 -23.20
N LYS A 894 -26.45 34.03 -22.98
CA LYS A 894 -27.48 34.95 -23.49
C LYS A 894 -27.37 35.14 -25.00
N GLN A 895 -26.15 35.24 -25.55
CA GLN A 895 -25.92 35.35 -26.99
C GLN A 895 -26.35 34.07 -27.73
N MET A 896 -26.12 32.89 -27.14
CA MET A 896 -26.59 31.61 -27.71
C MET A 896 -28.12 31.46 -27.70
N ALA A 897 -28.84 32.20 -26.85
CA ALA A 897 -30.29 32.20 -26.78
C ALA A 897 -30.96 33.17 -27.78
N GLU A 898 -30.19 33.95 -28.54
CA GLU A 898 -30.71 34.86 -29.55
C GLU A 898 -31.19 34.13 -30.82
N LYS A 899 -32.18 34.73 -31.50
CA LYS A 899 -32.77 34.15 -32.71
C LYS A 899 -31.87 34.40 -33.93
N ILE A 900 -31.51 33.33 -34.63
CA ILE A 900 -30.70 33.33 -35.85
C ILE A 900 -31.61 33.49 -37.07
N LYS A 901 -31.20 34.35 -38.02
CA LYS A 901 -31.86 34.50 -39.33
C LYS A 901 -31.46 33.34 -40.24
N VAL A 902 -32.42 32.50 -40.62
CA VAL A 902 -32.22 31.41 -41.59
C VAL A 902 -32.95 31.77 -42.88
N THR A 903 -32.26 31.72 -44.02
CA THR A 903 -32.83 32.06 -45.33
C THR A 903 -32.82 30.83 -46.23
N GLY A 904 -33.98 30.46 -46.77
CA GLY A 904 -34.12 29.34 -47.71
C GLY A 904 -34.07 27.97 -47.03
N MET A 905 -35.22 27.50 -46.56
CA MET A 905 -35.43 26.09 -46.24
C MET A 905 -36.04 25.42 -47.48
N GLU A 906 -35.53 24.26 -47.90
CA GLU A 906 -35.99 23.51 -49.09
C GLU A 906 -37.45 23.02 -49.00
N TRP A 907 -38.13 23.23 -47.87
CA TRP A 907 -39.50 22.79 -47.59
C TRP A 907 -40.55 23.92 -47.65
N GLN A 908 -40.17 25.17 -48.01
CA GLN A 908 -41.11 26.27 -48.28
C GLN A 908 -40.61 27.20 -49.41
N GLU A 909 -41.56 27.93 -50.03
CA GLU A 909 -41.34 28.90 -51.12
C GLU A 909 -40.08 29.76 -50.93
N GLU A 910 -39.28 29.88 -52.00
CA GLU A 910 -38.06 30.69 -52.05
C GLU A 910 -38.32 32.13 -51.53
N GLY A 911 -37.73 32.48 -50.39
CA GLY A 911 -37.64 33.87 -49.93
C GLY A 911 -38.18 34.20 -48.52
N LYS A 912 -38.70 33.25 -47.74
CA LYS A 912 -39.15 33.51 -46.36
C LYS A 912 -37.97 33.48 -45.36
N ILE A 913 -37.83 34.55 -44.55
CA ILE A 913 -36.84 34.66 -43.47
C ILE A 913 -37.50 34.22 -42.16
N GLU A 914 -37.06 33.10 -41.58
CA GLU A 914 -37.48 32.67 -40.23
C GLU A 914 -36.39 32.98 -39.19
N MET A 915 -36.83 33.37 -37.99
CA MET A 915 -36.00 33.68 -36.83
C MET A 915 -36.06 32.49 -35.86
N LEU A 916 -35.05 31.61 -35.90
CA LEU A 916 -35.03 30.36 -35.15
C LEU A 916 -33.91 30.35 -34.11
N VAL A 917 -34.14 29.71 -32.96
CA VAL A 917 -33.13 29.54 -31.92
C VAL A 917 -32.44 28.19 -32.10
N LEU A 918 -31.11 28.18 -32.04
CA LEU A 918 -30.31 26.96 -32.11
C LEU A 918 -30.52 26.15 -30.83
N ASP A 919 -30.89 24.87 -30.96
CA ASP A 919 -31.06 23.95 -29.82
C ASP A 919 -29.80 23.10 -29.63
N LYS A 920 -29.39 22.38 -30.67
CA LYS A 920 -28.17 21.57 -30.66
C LYS A 920 -27.53 21.49 -32.04
N ILE A 921 -26.23 21.22 -32.08
CA ILE A 921 -25.54 20.83 -33.31
C ILE A 921 -25.17 19.34 -33.22
N ILE A 922 -25.59 18.57 -34.23
CA ILE A 922 -25.46 17.10 -34.22
C ILE A 922 -24.10 16.66 -34.75
N GLY A 923 -23.72 17.18 -35.92
CA GLY A 923 -22.56 16.71 -36.64
C GLY A 923 -21.95 17.78 -37.54
N ARG A 924 -20.87 17.41 -38.23
CA ARG A 924 -20.19 18.26 -39.21
C ARG A 924 -19.93 17.48 -40.50
N ARG A 925 -19.87 18.19 -41.62
CA ARG A 925 -19.42 17.66 -42.91
C ARG A 925 -18.43 18.60 -43.57
N SER A 926 -17.47 18.04 -44.29
CA SER A 926 -16.53 18.81 -45.10
C SER A 926 -17.11 19.07 -46.50
N LYS A 927 -17.18 20.33 -46.92
CA LYS A 927 -17.59 20.73 -48.28
C LYS A 927 -16.48 21.59 -48.89
N LYS A 928 -15.71 20.99 -49.81
CA LYS A 928 -14.49 21.60 -50.37
C LYS A 928 -13.45 21.94 -49.29
N ASN A 929 -13.29 23.22 -48.96
CA ASN A 929 -12.32 23.76 -47.98
C ASN A 929 -13.00 24.36 -46.73
N THR A 930 -14.33 24.29 -46.63
CA THR A 930 -15.09 24.82 -45.48
C THR A 930 -15.90 23.71 -44.82
N GLN A 931 -16.11 23.85 -43.50
CA GLN A 931 -16.92 22.92 -42.71
C GLN A 931 -18.33 23.48 -42.56
N GLU A 932 -19.31 22.61 -42.76
CA GLU A 932 -20.72 22.88 -42.48
C GLU A 932 -21.15 22.05 -41.27
N TYR A 933 -21.89 22.67 -40.35
CA TYR A 933 -22.41 22.05 -39.13
C TYR A 933 -23.91 21.82 -39.26
N GLU A 934 -24.36 20.65 -38.84
CA GLU A 934 -25.77 20.27 -38.83
C GLU A 934 -26.45 20.80 -37.57
N VAL A 935 -27.33 21.77 -37.76
CA VAL A 935 -28.01 22.49 -36.69
C VAL A 935 -29.46 22.00 -36.56
N VAL A 936 -29.86 21.73 -35.32
CA VAL A 936 -31.25 21.48 -34.92
C VAL A 936 -31.81 22.74 -34.27
N TRP A 937 -33.03 23.07 -34.67
CA TRP A 937 -33.74 24.25 -34.19
C TRP A 937 -34.66 23.91 -33.04
N LYS A 938 -34.76 24.81 -32.07
CA LYS A 938 -35.69 24.72 -30.95
C LYS A 938 -37.12 24.69 -31.48
N ASP A 939 -37.95 23.79 -30.93
CA ASP A 939 -39.36 23.58 -31.30
C ASP A 939 -39.62 23.04 -32.73
N LYS A 940 -38.60 22.45 -33.39
CA LYS A 940 -38.73 21.74 -34.68
C LYS A 940 -38.31 20.26 -34.54
N SER A 941 -38.93 19.36 -35.31
CA SER A 941 -38.55 17.93 -35.35
C SER A 941 -37.09 17.73 -35.80
N MET A 942 -36.45 16.63 -35.37
CA MET A 942 -35.09 16.27 -35.81
C MET A 942 -34.96 16.12 -37.33
N ASP A 943 -36.06 15.88 -38.05
CA ASP A 943 -36.06 15.78 -39.52
C ASP A 943 -35.82 17.12 -40.23
N ASN A 944 -35.99 18.25 -39.52
CA ASN A 944 -35.83 19.60 -40.05
C ASN A 944 -34.47 20.21 -39.68
N THR A 945 -33.38 19.46 -39.88
CA THR A 945 -32.02 19.97 -39.66
C THR A 945 -31.57 20.85 -40.83
N THR A 946 -30.68 21.81 -40.55
CA THR A 946 -30.07 22.66 -41.59
C THR A 946 -28.57 22.71 -41.43
N TYR A 947 -27.85 22.75 -42.54
CA TYR A 947 -26.39 22.89 -42.56
C TYR A 947 -25.99 24.36 -42.62
N ILE A 948 -25.18 24.82 -41.67
CA ILE A 948 -24.66 26.20 -41.61
C ILE A 948 -23.13 26.19 -41.65
N GLU A 949 -22.55 27.13 -42.40
CA GLU A 949 -21.09 27.31 -42.49
C GLU A 949 -20.47 27.79 -41.17
N ARG A 950 -19.27 27.29 -40.85
CA ARG A 950 -18.49 27.66 -39.66
C ARG A 950 -18.39 29.18 -39.45
N GLU A 951 -17.99 29.92 -40.48
CA GLU A 951 -17.76 31.38 -40.39
C GLU A 951 -19.01 32.16 -39.98
N LYS A 952 -20.20 31.66 -40.35
CA LYS A 952 -21.48 32.27 -39.97
C LYS A 952 -21.76 32.02 -38.49
N LEU A 953 -21.54 30.80 -38.01
CA LEU A 953 -21.74 30.44 -36.60
C LEU A 953 -20.71 31.11 -35.67
N GLU A 954 -19.46 31.30 -36.12
CA GLU A 954 -18.43 32.05 -35.37
C GLU A 954 -18.81 33.53 -35.19
N LYS A 955 -19.32 34.17 -36.26
CA LYS A 955 -19.83 35.56 -36.18
C LYS A 955 -21.04 35.72 -35.27
N LEU A 956 -21.78 34.65 -35.04
CA LEU A 956 -22.94 34.60 -34.15
C LEU A 956 -22.56 34.22 -32.70
N GLY A 957 -21.27 34.06 -32.39
CA GLY A 957 -20.79 33.78 -31.03
C GLY A 957 -20.71 32.29 -30.66
N PHE A 958 -20.98 31.35 -31.57
CA PHE A 958 -20.96 29.91 -31.28
C PHE A 958 -19.57 29.27 -31.31
N THR A 959 -18.49 30.05 -31.26
CA THR A 959 -17.10 29.58 -31.44
C THR A 959 -16.70 28.48 -30.46
N LYS A 960 -17.06 28.60 -29.17
CA LYS A 960 -16.79 27.57 -28.14
C LYS A 960 -17.54 26.26 -28.41
N TYR A 961 -18.82 26.36 -28.80
CA TYR A 961 -19.67 25.22 -29.09
C TYR A 961 -19.19 24.45 -30.33
N LEU A 962 -18.73 25.16 -31.37
CA LEU A 962 -18.13 24.56 -32.57
C LEU A 962 -16.82 23.82 -32.25
N ASN A 963 -15.93 24.47 -31.49
CA ASN A 963 -14.66 23.86 -31.08
C ASN A 963 -14.88 22.57 -30.29
N ARG A 964 -15.89 22.53 -29.40
CA ARG A 964 -16.26 21.31 -28.66
C ARG A 964 -16.70 20.17 -29.58
N ILE A 965 -17.47 20.47 -30.62
CA ILE A 965 -17.94 19.45 -31.58
C ILE A 965 -16.80 18.96 -32.45
N ASP A 966 -15.90 19.85 -32.84
CA ASP A 966 -14.69 19.46 -33.57
C ASP A 966 -13.82 18.53 -32.74
N GLU A 967 -13.64 18.84 -31.45
CA GLU A 967 -12.93 17.99 -30.50
C GLU A 967 -13.62 16.63 -30.32
N ARG A 968 -14.96 16.61 -30.17
CA ARG A 968 -15.75 15.37 -30.08
C ARG A 968 -15.57 14.48 -31.28
N GLU A 969 -15.66 15.04 -32.49
CA GLU A 969 -15.54 14.27 -33.72
C GLU A 969 -14.10 13.81 -33.96
N ALA A 970 -13.11 14.64 -33.58
CA ALA A 970 -11.70 14.28 -33.62
C ALA A 970 -11.35 13.17 -32.60
N ALA A 971 -11.95 13.18 -31.41
CA ALA A 971 -11.79 12.16 -30.39
C ALA A 971 -12.48 10.85 -30.79
N ARG A 972 -13.70 10.94 -31.35
CA ARG A 972 -14.44 9.78 -31.90
C ARG A 972 -13.66 9.07 -33.00
N ALA A 973 -13.01 9.82 -33.91
CA ALA A 973 -12.11 9.25 -34.92
C ALA A 973 -10.93 8.49 -34.30
N GLY A 974 -10.41 8.94 -33.15
CA GLY A 974 -9.36 8.23 -32.40
C GLY A 974 -9.86 6.96 -31.68
N LEU A 975 -11.08 6.99 -31.13
CA LEU A 975 -11.68 5.85 -30.42
C LEU A 975 -12.04 4.68 -31.34
N TYR A 976 -12.31 4.93 -32.62
CA TYR A 976 -12.47 3.85 -33.60
C TYR A 976 -11.17 3.08 -33.84
N ALA A 977 -10.02 3.74 -33.73
CA ALA A 977 -8.72 3.06 -33.82
C ALA A 977 -8.42 2.25 -32.54
N ARG A 978 -8.89 2.72 -31.38
CA ARG A 978 -8.59 2.09 -30.08
C ARG A 978 -9.82 1.97 -29.17
N PRO A 979 -10.48 0.81 -29.13
CA PRO A 979 -11.65 0.62 -28.28
C PRO A 979 -11.25 0.56 -26.80
N LEU A 980 -12.13 1.10 -25.95
CA LEU A 980 -11.94 1.28 -24.51
C LEU A 980 -12.19 -0.03 -23.71
N THR A 981 -11.45 -1.09 -24.04
CA THR A 981 -11.50 -2.40 -23.38
C THR A 981 -10.45 -2.49 -22.27
N ILE A 982 -10.66 -3.39 -21.30
CA ILE A 982 -9.72 -3.60 -20.16
C ILE A 982 -8.33 -3.98 -20.68
N LYS A 983 -8.25 -4.91 -21.64
CA LYS A 983 -6.98 -5.39 -22.22
C LYS A 983 -6.23 -4.32 -23.01
N ASN A 984 -6.94 -3.48 -23.77
CA ASN A 984 -6.28 -2.43 -24.55
C ASN A 984 -5.72 -1.33 -23.65
N VAL A 985 -6.44 -1.02 -22.57
CA VAL A 985 -5.98 -0.04 -21.56
C VAL A 985 -4.82 -0.62 -20.75
N GLU A 986 -4.86 -1.92 -20.42
CA GLU A 986 -3.76 -2.61 -19.75
C GLU A 986 -2.48 -2.58 -20.58
N LYS A 987 -2.54 -3.00 -21.85
CA LYS A 987 -1.41 -2.91 -22.79
C LYS A 987 -0.88 -1.48 -22.93
N HIS A 988 -1.78 -0.49 -22.97
CA HIS A 988 -1.38 0.93 -23.02
C HIS A 988 -0.61 1.37 -21.78
N ILE A 989 -1.01 0.89 -20.61
CA ILE A 989 -0.34 1.23 -19.37
C ILE A 989 1.04 0.55 -19.30
N GLU A 990 1.14 -0.68 -19.80
CA GLU A 990 2.42 -1.41 -19.95
C GLU A 990 3.39 -0.70 -20.92
N ASP A 991 2.89 -0.14 -22.03
CA ASP A 991 3.68 0.65 -23.00
C ASP A 991 4.34 1.89 -22.35
N PHE A 992 3.84 2.34 -21.20
CA PHE A 992 4.38 3.43 -20.38
C PHE A 992 5.13 2.93 -19.14
N GLY A 993 5.52 1.64 -19.12
CA GLY A 993 6.37 1.03 -18.11
C GLY A 993 5.72 0.90 -16.73
N LEU A 994 4.40 0.72 -16.67
CA LEU A 994 3.66 0.34 -15.47
C LEU A 994 3.10 -1.08 -15.65
N ASP A 995 3.51 -1.99 -14.78
CA ASP A 995 3.10 -3.40 -14.81
C ASP A 995 1.57 -3.57 -14.61
N ALA A 996 0.99 -4.58 -15.25
CA ALA A 996 -0.45 -4.87 -15.24
C ALA A 996 -1.01 -5.03 -13.81
N GLU A 997 -0.21 -5.56 -12.88
CA GLU A 997 -0.59 -5.68 -11.48
C GLU A 997 -0.93 -4.31 -10.85
N PHE A 998 -0.12 -3.29 -11.13
CA PHE A 998 -0.35 -1.92 -10.65
C PHE A 998 -1.36 -1.17 -11.52
N GLY A 999 -1.41 -1.46 -12.82
CA GLY A 999 -2.30 -0.80 -13.78
C GLY A 999 -3.78 -1.18 -13.65
N THR A 1000 -4.08 -2.46 -13.42
CA THR A 1000 -5.45 -2.98 -13.47
C THR A 1000 -6.03 -3.26 -12.09
N HIS A 1001 -5.23 -3.76 -11.14
CA HIS A 1001 -5.75 -4.36 -9.89
C HIS A 1001 -5.55 -3.52 -8.63
N ASN A 1002 -4.56 -2.62 -8.63
CA ASN A 1002 -4.30 -1.71 -7.53
C ASN A 1002 -5.05 -0.40 -7.69
N ARG A 1003 -5.47 0.18 -6.57
CA ARG A 1003 -6.07 1.52 -6.53
C ARG A 1003 -4.97 2.56 -6.66
N ILE A 1004 -5.30 3.69 -7.28
CA ILE A 1004 -4.38 4.82 -7.47
C ILE A 1004 -3.82 5.34 -6.13
N ARG A 1005 -4.57 5.21 -5.03
CA ARG A 1005 -4.10 5.52 -3.67
C ARG A 1005 -2.79 4.84 -3.30
N GLY A 1006 -2.61 3.58 -3.70
CA GLY A 1006 -1.43 2.77 -3.39
C GLY A 1006 -0.26 2.94 -4.36
N LEU A 1007 -0.36 3.84 -5.34
CA LEU A 1007 0.72 4.08 -6.30
C LEU A 1007 1.71 5.12 -5.78
N SER A 1008 2.99 4.90 -6.06
CA SER A 1008 4.05 5.90 -5.84
C SER A 1008 3.87 7.14 -6.73
N GLY A 1009 4.53 8.25 -6.39
CA GLY A 1009 4.53 9.47 -7.20
C GLY A 1009 4.92 9.21 -8.66
N GLY A 1010 6.05 8.52 -8.88
CA GLY A 1010 6.50 8.18 -10.23
C GLY A 1010 5.55 7.26 -11.00
N GLN A 1011 4.91 6.29 -10.33
CA GLN A 1011 3.86 5.47 -10.95
C GLN A 1011 2.62 6.31 -11.32
N LYS A 1012 2.22 7.25 -10.47
CA LYS A 1012 1.11 8.18 -10.77
C LYS A 1012 1.42 9.04 -12.01
N VAL A 1013 2.66 9.49 -12.20
CA VAL A 1013 3.07 10.22 -13.42
C VAL A 1013 2.92 9.34 -14.66
N LYS A 1014 3.36 8.08 -14.60
CA LYS A 1014 3.17 7.12 -15.71
C LYS A 1014 1.70 6.96 -16.07
N VAL A 1015 0.81 6.90 -15.07
CA VAL A 1015 -0.65 6.86 -15.29
C VAL A 1015 -1.17 8.14 -15.94
N VAL A 1016 -0.72 9.32 -15.50
CA VAL A 1016 -1.09 10.61 -16.11
C VAL A 1016 -0.61 10.69 -17.56
N LEU A 1017 0.63 10.29 -17.83
CA LEU A 1017 1.20 10.25 -19.18
C LEU A 1017 0.42 9.29 -20.08
N ALA A 1018 0.15 8.07 -19.60
CA ALA A 1018 -0.66 7.09 -20.32
C ALA A 1018 -2.08 7.64 -20.58
N ALA A 1019 -2.73 8.23 -19.58
CA ALA A 1019 -4.06 8.80 -19.73
C ALA A 1019 -4.10 9.97 -20.74
N ALA A 1020 -3.10 10.86 -20.72
CA ALA A 1020 -3.00 11.98 -21.64
C ALA A 1020 -2.74 11.52 -23.09
N MET A 1021 -1.95 10.46 -23.27
CA MET A 1021 -1.60 9.91 -24.59
C MET A 1021 -2.67 8.99 -25.19
N TRP A 1022 -3.72 8.62 -24.44
CA TRP A 1022 -4.78 7.74 -24.93
C TRP A 1022 -5.51 8.30 -26.16
N ASN A 1023 -5.71 9.62 -26.25
CA ASN A 1023 -6.43 10.28 -27.34
C ASN A 1023 -5.55 10.59 -28.58
N LEU A 1024 -4.44 9.88 -28.77
CA LEU A 1024 -3.53 10.04 -29.91
C LEU A 1024 -3.21 11.51 -30.22
N PRO A 1025 -2.66 12.27 -29.26
CA PRO A 1025 -2.43 13.71 -29.39
C PRO A 1025 -1.48 14.02 -30.56
N HIS A 1026 -1.51 15.27 -31.04
CA HIS A 1026 -0.61 15.74 -32.10
C HIS A 1026 0.52 16.60 -31.54
N VAL A 1027 0.26 17.27 -30.42
CA VAL A 1027 1.25 18.04 -29.66
C VAL A 1027 1.22 17.56 -28.22
N LEU A 1028 2.37 17.10 -27.73
CA LEU A 1028 2.61 16.74 -26.34
C LEU A 1028 3.27 17.91 -25.64
N VAL A 1029 2.70 18.34 -24.51
CA VAL A 1029 3.23 19.41 -23.68
C VAL A 1029 3.51 18.86 -22.29
N LEU A 1030 4.77 18.89 -21.87
CA LEU A 1030 5.25 18.36 -20.60
C LEU A 1030 5.73 19.52 -19.73
N ASP A 1031 5.04 19.78 -18.61
CA ASP A 1031 5.46 20.80 -17.65
C ASP A 1031 6.29 20.17 -16.52
N GLU A 1032 7.61 20.37 -16.55
CA GLU A 1032 8.61 19.86 -15.61
C GLU A 1032 8.54 18.34 -15.37
N PRO A 1033 8.66 17.50 -16.42
CA PRO A 1033 8.58 16.04 -16.30
C PRO A 1033 9.69 15.43 -15.43
N THR A 1034 10.80 16.15 -15.24
CA THR A 1034 11.96 15.73 -14.45
C THR A 1034 11.72 15.71 -12.96
N ASN A 1035 10.69 16.40 -12.45
CA ASN A 1035 10.46 16.49 -11.01
C ASN A 1035 9.86 15.22 -10.39
N TYR A 1036 9.30 14.33 -11.21
CA TYR A 1036 8.52 13.20 -10.72
C TYR A 1036 8.87 11.88 -11.39
N LEU A 1037 9.79 11.91 -12.36
CA LEU A 1037 10.30 10.74 -13.05
C LEU A 1037 11.74 10.49 -12.64
N ASP A 1038 12.03 9.24 -12.33
CA ASP A 1038 13.38 8.77 -12.08
C ASP A 1038 14.26 8.85 -13.34
N ARG A 1039 15.58 8.73 -13.16
CA ARG A 1039 16.56 8.82 -14.28
C ARG A 1039 16.28 7.79 -15.38
N ASP A 1040 15.82 6.60 -15.02
CA ASP A 1040 15.49 5.51 -15.94
C ASP A 1040 14.27 5.83 -16.80
N ALA A 1041 13.19 6.30 -16.18
CA ALA A 1041 11.98 6.76 -16.85
C ALA A 1041 12.23 8.04 -17.64
N LEU A 1042 13.16 8.90 -17.20
CA LEU A 1042 13.61 10.05 -17.99
C LEU A 1042 14.39 9.63 -19.24
N GLY A 1043 15.25 8.61 -19.14
CA GLY A 1043 15.88 7.99 -20.30
C GLY A 1043 14.85 7.39 -21.25
N ALA A 1044 13.90 6.62 -20.73
CA ALA A 1044 12.80 6.04 -21.49
C ALA A 1044 11.92 7.11 -22.15
N LEU A 1045 11.63 8.20 -21.45
CA LEU A 1045 10.89 9.36 -21.93
C LEU A 1045 11.65 10.09 -23.03
N ALA A 1046 12.95 10.29 -22.87
CA ALA A 1046 13.78 10.92 -23.88
C ALA A 1046 13.81 10.11 -25.19
N LEU A 1047 13.91 8.77 -25.08
CA LEU A 1047 13.81 7.87 -26.23
C LEU A 1047 12.41 7.89 -26.84
N GLY A 1048 11.35 7.83 -26.02
CA GLY A 1048 9.97 7.92 -26.49
C GLY A 1048 9.65 9.23 -27.21
N ILE A 1049 10.17 10.37 -26.73
CA ILE A 1049 10.03 11.69 -27.36
C ILE A 1049 10.77 11.75 -28.71
N LYS A 1050 11.92 11.07 -28.84
CA LYS A 1050 12.65 10.97 -30.11
C LYS A 1050 11.89 10.16 -31.14
N ASP A 1051 11.30 9.03 -30.74
CA ASP A 1051 10.54 8.13 -31.62
C ASP A 1051 9.13 8.68 -31.97
N TYR A 1052 8.61 9.64 -31.20
CA TYR A 1052 7.25 10.16 -31.37
C TYR A 1052 7.03 10.98 -32.65
N GLY A 1053 6.00 10.64 -33.42
CA GLY A 1053 5.70 11.32 -34.69
C GLY A 1053 5.02 12.69 -34.58
N GLY A 1054 4.70 13.18 -33.38
CA GLY A 1054 4.05 14.47 -33.13
C GLY A 1054 4.99 15.54 -32.56
N GLY A 1055 4.48 16.76 -32.39
CA GLY A 1055 5.25 17.88 -31.84
C GLY A 1055 5.38 17.78 -30.31
N VAL A 1056 6.51 18.20 -29.75
CA VAL A 1056 6.76 18.14 -28.30
C VAL A 1056 7.25 19.50 -27.78
N VAL A 1057 6.64 19.97 -26.69
CA VAL A 1057 7.05 21.16 -25.94
C VAL A 1057 7.31 20.76 -24.50
N ILE A 1058 8.53 20.97 -24.02
CA ILE A 1058 8.97 20.58 -22.68
C ILE A 1058 9.30 21.86 -21.92
N ILE A 1059 8.67 22.06 -20.77
CA ILE A 1059 9.14 23.03 -19.78
C ILE A 1059 10.07 22.25 -18.84
N THR A 1060 11.31 22.68 -18.70
CA THR A 1060 12.23 22.04 -17.74
C THR A 1060 13.28 23.03 -17.25
N HIS A 1061 13.77 22.83 -16.03
CA HIS A 1061 15.01 23.45 -15.55
C HIS A 1061 16.26 22.61 -15.83
N ASN A 1062 16.09 21.34 -16.21
CA ASN A 1062 17.20 20.43 -16.46
C ASN A 1062 17.76 20.66 -17.88
N ALA A 1063 18.94 21.27 -17.95
CA ALA A 1063 19.61 21.56 -19.21
C ALA A 1063 20.08 20.29 -19.94
N GLU A 1064 20.47 19.23 -19.22
CA GLU A 1064 20.89 17.96 -19.80
C GLU A 1064 19.72 17.27 -20.51
N PHE A 1065 18.56 17.19 -19.85
CA PHE A 1065 17.36 16.61 -20.43
C PHE A 1065 16.84 17.41 -21.64
N ALA A 1066 16.85 18.75 -21.55
CA ALA A 1066 16.50 19.61 -22.67
C ALA A 1066 17.46 19.44 -23.85
N ALA A 1067 18.77 19.37 -23.61
CA ALA A 1067 19.77 19.17 -24.66
C ALA A 1067 19.67 17.80 -25.32
N ALA A 1068 19.26 16.77 -24.57
CA ALA A 1068 19.09 15.42 -25.09
C ALA A 1068 17.85 15.24 -25.98
N THR A 1069 16.82 16.08 -25.81
CA THR A 1069 15.47 15.89 -26.41
C THR A 1069 15.00 17.02 -27.31
N CYS A 1070 15.43 18.26 -27.05
CA CYS A 1070 14.96 19.46 -27.74
C CYS A 1070 16.01 20.00 -28.71
N GLU A 1071 15.54 20.44 -29.89
CA GLU A 1071 16.38 21.09 -30.91
C GLU A 1071 16.22 22.62 -30.89
N GLU A 1072 15.07 23.10 -30.43
CA GLU A 1072 14.72 24.51 -30.29
C GLU A 1072 14.56 24.85 -28.81
N THR A 1073 15.03 26.02 -28.38
CA THR A 1073 14.91 26.47 -26.98
C THR A 1073 14.25 27.84 -26.89
N TRP A 1074 13.28 27.96 -25.99
CA TRP A 1074 12.55 29.19 -25.67
C TRP A 1074 12.98 29.68 -24.30
N THR A 1075 13.76 30.75 -24.24
CA THR A 1075 14.21 31.36 -22.99
C THR A 1075 13.20 32.42 -22.55
N VAL A 1076 12.49 32.17 -21.46
CA VAL A 1076 11.46 33.07 -20.90
C VAL A 1076 12.02 33.81 -19.69
N GLY A 1077 12.07 35.13 -19.75
CA GLY A 1077 12.57 35.96 -18.64
C GLY A 1077 12.49 37.46 -18.93
N GLY A 1078 12.46 38.28 -17.88
CA GLY A 1078 12.53 39.74 -18.00
C GLY A 1078 11.40 40.38 -18.84
N GLY A 1079 10.24 39.73 -18.97
CA GLY A 1079 9.11 40.23 -19.74
C GLY A 1079 9.15 39.94 -21.25
N PHE A 1080 10.07 39.10 -21.73
CA PHE A 1080 10.17 38.68 -23.13
C PHE A 1080 10.51 37.19 -23.28
N VAL A 1081 10.33 36.68 -24.51
CA VAL A 1081 10.65 35.30 -24.89
C VAL A 1081 11.69 35.35 -26.01
N GLU A 1082 12.86 34.78 -25.77
CA GLU A 1082 13.93 34.65 -26.77
C GLU A 1082 13.94 33.23 -27.32
N ILE A 1083 14.03 33.08 -28.66
CA ILE A 1083 13.95 31.79 -29.32
C ILE A 1083 15.30 31.51 -30.01
N THR A 1084 15.91 30.38 -29.65
CA THR A 1084 17.17 29.90 -30.21
C THR A 1084 16.99 28.53 -30.86
N GLY A 1085 17.69 28.24 -31.97
CA GLY A 1085 17.58 26.95 -32.68
C GLY A 1085 16.49 26.85 -33.77
N GLN A 1086 15.99 28.00 -34.26
CA GLN A 1086 14.88 28.08 -35.22
C GLN A 1086 15.15 27.39 -36.58
N LYS A 1087 14.31 26.40 -36.95
CA LYS A 1087 14.36 25.71 -38.27
C LYS A 1087 13.37 26.25 -39.34
N TRP A 1088 12.49 27.21 -39.00
CA TRP A 1088 11.39 27.65 -39.88
C TRP A 1088 11.83 28.31 -41.21
N ASN A 1089 13.11 28.66 -41.37
CA ASN A 1089 13.68 29.28 -42.59
C ASN A 1089 14.82 28.48 -43.26
N SER A 1090 15.21 27.30 -42.75
CA SER A 1090 16.21 26.46 -43.43
C SER A 1090 15.52 25.59 -44.48
N SER A 1091 15.92 25.73 -45.75
CA SER A 1091 15.39 24.99 -46.91
C SER A 1091 15.81 23.51 -46.92
N SER A 1092 15.48 22.77 -45.86
CA SER A 1092 15.76 21.34 -45.71
C SER A 1092 14.65 20.52 -46.39
N LYS A 1093 14.99 19.39 -47.03
CA LYS A 1093 14.01 18.46 -47.61
C LYS A 1093 13.07 17.98 -46.50
N SER A 1094 11.80 18.37 -46.57
CA SER A 1094 10.77 18.00 -45.59
C SER A 1094 10.36 16.54 -45.74
N GLU A 1095 10.28 15.82 -44.63
CA GLU A 1095 9.77 14.45 -44.58
C GLU A 1095 8.25 14.42 -44.80
N ALA A 1096 7.79 13.46 -45.62
CA ALA A 1096 6.37 13.18 -45.80
C ALA A 1096 5.81 12.49 -44.54
N VAL A 1097 4.55 12.78 -44.20
CA VAL A 1097 3.89 12.13 -43.06
C VAL A 1097 3.41 10.73 -43.47
N GLU A 1098 3.97 9.69 -42.86
CA GLU A 1098 3.43 8.32 -42.91
C GLU A 1098 2.54 8.08 -41.69
N PHE A 1099 1.24 7.94 -41.91
CA PHE A 1099 0.30 7.55 -40.85
C PHE A 1099 0.15 6.02 -40.87
N VAL A 1100 0.56 5.37 -39.78
CA VAL A 1100 0.34 3.93 -39.59
C VAL A 1100 -1.05 3.75 -38.95
N GLN A 1101 -1.97 3.11 -39.66
CA GLN A 1101 -3.21 2.61 -39.05
C GLN A 1101 -2.94 1.19 -38.55
N GLU A 1102 -3.23 0.92 -37.27
CA GLU A 1102 -3.17 -0.44 -36.72
C GLU A 1102 -4.23 -1.32 -37.39
N GLU A 1103 -3.79 -2.42 -38.00
CA GLU A 1103 -4.65 -3.35 -38.77
C GLU A 1103 -5.43 -4.34 -37.86
N GLU A 1104 -5.06 -4.44 -36.59
CA GLU A 1104 -5.57 -5.44 -35.64
C GLU A 1104 -6.20 -4.76 -34.42
N THR A 1105 -7.49 -4.99 -34.19
CA THR A 1105 -8.21 -4.51 -33.00
C THR A 1105 -8.75 -5.69 -32.21
N VAL A 1106 -8.71 -5.62 -30.88
CA VAL A 1106 -9.23 -6.69 -30.00
C VAL A 1106 -10.64 -6.32 -29.53
N ASP A 1107 -11.60 -7.23 -29.71
CA ASP A 1107 -12.98 -7.04 -29.28
C ASP A 1107 -13.13 -7.05 -27.74
N ALA A 1108 -14.34 -6.73 -27.25
CA ALA A 1108 -14.63 -6.70 -25.81
C ALA A 1108 -14.51 -8.08 -25.11
N LEU A 1109 -14.46 -9.17 -25.87
CA LEU A 1109 -14.32 -10.55 -25.40
C LEU A 1109 -12.86 -11.07 -25.54
N GLY A 1110 -11.96 -10.28 -26.11
CA GLY A 1110 -10.55 -10.63 -26.27
C GLY A 1110 -10.17 -11.29 -27.60
N ASN A 1111 -11.05 -11.29 -28.62
CA ASN A 1111 -10.74 -11.83 -29.95
C ASN A 1111 -10.11 -10.77 -30.85
N VAL A 1112 -9.10 -11.16 -31.63
CA VAL A 1112 -8.43 -10.28 -32.59
C VAL A 1112 -9.28 -10.18 -33.86
N ILE A 1113 -9.77 -8.98 -34.16
CA ILE A 1113 -10.48 -8.62 -35.38
C ILE A 1113 -9.53 -7.83 -36.28
N LYS A 1114 -9.31 -8.32 -37.50
CA LYS A 1114 -8.59 -7.59 -38.54
C LYS A 1114 -9.51 -6.54 -39.16
N CYS A 1115 -9.21 -5.26 -38.96
CA CYS A 1115 -9.94 -4.18 -39.62
C CYS A 1115 -9.35 -3.96 -41.01
N LYS A 1116 -10.15 -4.18 -42.07
CA LYS A 1116 -9.77 -3.78 -43.43
C LYS A 1116 -9.74 -2.26 -43.51
N GLY A 1117 -8.55 -1.68 -43.53
CA GLY A 1117 -8.35 -0.25 -43.76
C GLY A 1117 -8.79 0.19 -45.18
N PRO A 1118 -8.92 1.51 -45.44
CA PRO A 1118 -9.23 2.01 -46.78
C PRO A 1118 -8.10 1.63 -47.76
N LYS A 1119 -8.46 0.92 -48.83
CA LYS A 1119 -7.52 0.39 -49.82
C LYS A 1119 -6.57 1.46 -50.36
N ARG A 1120 -5.26 1.19 -50.32
CA ARG A 1120 -4.20 2.02 -50.91
C ARG A 1120 -4.50 2.28 -52.40
N LYS A 1121 -4.51 3.55 -52.83
CA LYS A 1121 -4.65 3.89 -54.26
C LYS A 1121 -3.42 3.41 -55.02
N LEU A 1122 -3.63 2.49 -55.98
CA LEU A 1122 -2.57 1.96 -56.84
C LEU A 1122 -1.95 3.08 -57.69
N SER A 1123 -0.63 3.10 -57.82
CA SER A 1123 0.04 4.08 -58.68
C SER A 1123 -0.23 3.78 -60.16
N ARG A 1124 -0.19 4.80 -61.03
CA ARG A 1124 -0.34 4.64 -62.49
C ARG A 1124 0.62 3.61 -63.11
N LYS A 1125 1.77 3.38 -62.49
CA LYS A 1125 2.79 2.42 -62.95
C LYS A 1125 2.39 0.97 -62.59
N GLU A 1126 1.80 0.77 -61.40
CA GLU A 1126 1.30 -0.52 -60.93
C GLU A 1126 0.03 -0.95 -61.68
N ILE A 1127 -0.87 -0.01 -61.99
CA ILE A 1127 -2.08 -0.27 -62.78
C ILE A 1127 -1.72 -0.79 -64.18
N LYS A 1128 -0.78 -0.13 -64.87
CA LYS A 1128 -0.30 -0.58 -66.19
C LYS A 1128 0.40 -1.94 -66.15
N ALA A 1129 1.16 -2.21 -65.09
CA ALA A 1129 1.83 -3.50 -64.90
C ALA A 1129 0.81 -4.63 -64.71
N ARG A 1130 -0.23 -4.40 -63.89
CA ARG A 1130 -1.31 -5.37 -63.65
C ARG A 1130 -2.20 -5.58 -64.88
N GLN A 1131 -2.50 -4.53 -65.65
CA GLN A 1131 -3.23 -4.66 -66.94
C GLN A 1131 -2.45 -5.50 -67.95
N LYS A 1132 -1.12 -5.34 -68.03
CA LYS A 1132 -0.26 -6.14 -68.91
C LYS A 1132 -0.21 -7.61 -68.47
N ALA A 1133 -0.12 -7.86 -67.17
CA ALA A 1133 -0.14 -9.21 -66.59
C ALA A 1133 -1.49 -9.92 -66.80
N ARG A 1134 -2.61 -9.19 -66.70
CA ARG A 1134 -3.95 -9.72 -66.98
C ARG A 1134 -4.13 -10.08 -68.46
N LYS A 1135 -3.63 -9.23 -69.36
CA LYS A 1135 -3.67 -9.50 -70.80
C LYS A 1135 -2.87 -10.75 -71.18
N SER A 1136 -1.70 -10.95 -70.58
CA SER A 1136 -0.93 -12.19 -70.78
C SER A 1136 -1.61 -13.43 -70.22
N LYS A 1137 -2.35 -13.34 -69.09
CA LYS A 1137 -3.14 -14.46 -68.55
C LYS A 1137 -4.32 -14.82 -69.45
N LEU A 1138 -5.00 -13.81 -70.01
CA LEU A 1138 -6.11 -13.99 -70.94
C LEU A 1138 -5.63 -14.61 -72.27
N GLU A 1139 -4.46 -14.19 -72.76
CA GLU A 1139 -3.82 -14.76 -73.95
C GLU A 1139 -3.30 -16.20 -73.71
N ALA A 1140 -3.02 -16.58 -72.45
CA ALA A 1140 -2.65 -17.93 -72.04
C ALA A 1140 -3.86 -18.85 -71.72
N GLY A 1141 -5.09 -18.33 -71.73
CA GLY A 1141 -6.31 -19.10 -71.47
C GLY A 1141 -6.52 -19.48 -69.98
N GLU A 1142 -5.87 -18.79 -69.04
CA GLU A 1142 -6.03 -19.02 -67.60
C GLU A 1142 -7.21 -18.24 -67.01
N ASP A 1143 -7.86 -18.82 -65.99
CA ASP A 1143 -9.09 -18.30 -65.39
C ASP A 1143 -8.82 -17.10 -64.44
N LEU A 1144 -9.60 -16.03 -64.59
CA LEU A 1144 -9.38 -14.74 -63.90
C LEU A 1144 -10.17 -14.64 -62.58
N SER A 1145 -9.93 -15.57 -61.65
CA SER A 1145 -10.70 -15.68 -60.40
C SER A 1145 -10.01 -15.12 -59.15
N THR A 1146 -8.82 -14.52 -59.28
CA THR A 1146 -8.08 -14.01 -58.11
C THR A 1146 -8.59 -12.65 -57.64
N ASP A 1147 -8.62 -12.42 -56.32
CA ASP A 1147 -9.03 -11.15 -55.69
C ASP A 1147 -8.30 -9.92 -56.28
N SER A 1148 -7.05 -10.09 -56.74
CA SER A 1148 -6.27 -9.02 -57.37
C SER A 1148 -6.77 -8.59 -58.76
N ASP A 1149 -7.50 -9.45 -59.48
CA ASP A 1149 -8.06 -9.16 -60.80
C ASP A 1149 -9.40 -8.43 -60.69
N TRP A 1150 -10.22 -8.77 -59.68
CA TRP A 1150 -11.46 -8.07 -59.34
C TRP A 1150 -11.22 -6.62 -58.88
N GLU A 1151 -10.15 -6.37 -58.12
CA GLU A 1151 -9.75 -5.01 -57.73
C GLU A 1151 -9.32 -4.13 -58.91
N LEU A 1152 -8.87 -4.74 -60.01
CA LEU A 1152 -8.51 -4.01 -61.22
C LEU A 1152 -9.76 -3.60 -62.02
N ASP A 1153 -10.82 -4.42 -61.99
CA ASP A 1153 -12.09 -4.14 -62.67
C ASP A 1153 -12.85 -2.95 -62.07
N GLU A 1154 -12.84 -2.79 -60.74
CA GLU A 1154 -13.38 -1.58 -60.07
C GLU A 1154 -12.65 -0.31 -60.54
N TYR A 1155 -11.33 -0.37 -60.71
CA TYR A 1155 -10.53 0.79 -61.15
C TYR A 1155 -10.70 1.13 -62.64
N ILE A 1156 -10.91 0.13 -63.50
CA ILE A 1156 -11.11 0.33 -64.95
C ILE A 1156 -12.52 0.90 -65.22
N GLY A 1157 -13.53 0.49 -64.45
CA GLY A 1157 -14.89 1.06 -64.51
C GLY A 1157 -14.91 2.57 -64.25
N ASP A 1158 -14.16 3.02 -63.24
CA ASP A 1158 -14.02 4.43 -62.87
C ASP A 1158 -13.27 5.28 -63.91
N GLU A 1159 -12.34 4.70 -64.68
CA GLU A 1159 -11.62 5.42 -65.74
C GLU A 1159 -12.48 5.66 -66.99
N ALA A 1160 -13.38 4.73 -67.35
CA ALA A 1160 -14.32 4.91 -68.45
C ALA A 1160 -15.35 6.03 -68.15
N GLU A 1161 -15.84 6.10 -66.91
CA GLU A 1161 -16.77 7.14 -66.48
C GLU A 1161 -16.08 8.51 -66.37
N LYS A 1162 -14.81 8.55 -65.93
CA LYS A 1162 -13.99 9.78 -65.96
C LYS A 1162 -13.67 10.24 -67.38
N ALA A 1163 -13.36 9.33 -68.30
CA ALA A 1163 -13.12 9.67 -69.70
C ALA A 1163 -14.38 10.24 -70.37
N ALA A 1164 -15.57 9.70 -70.05
CA ALA A 1164 -16.85 10.23 -70.51
C ALA A 1164 -17.12 11.65 -69.95
N LYS A 1165 -16.91 11.86 -68.65
CA LYS A 1165 -17.07 13.19 -68.01
C LYS A 1165 -16.03 14.20 -68.50
N GLU A 1166 -14.82 13.77 -68.84
CA GLU A 1166 -13.76 14.63 -69.38
C GLU A 1166 -14.02 14.98 -70.86
N ALA A 1167 -14.60 14.06 -71.64
CA ALA A 1167 -15.09 14.35 -73.00
C ALA A 1167 -16.24 15.36 -72.99
N GLU A 1168 -17.22 15.17 -72.09
CA GLU A 1168 -18.35 16.10 -71.92
C GLU A 1168 -17.88 17.49 -71.45
N LYS A 1169 -16.84 17.54 -70.60
CA LYS A 1169 -16.22 18.78 -70.16
C LYS A 1169 -15.48 19.49 -71.31
N LYS A 1170 -14.74 18.76 -72.14
CA LYS A 1170 -14.06 19.32 -73.32
C LYS A 1170 -15.05 19.82 -74.36
N GLU A 1171 -16.19 19.16 -74.53
CA GLU A 1171 -17.26 19.60 -75.42
C GLU A 1171 -17.92 20.89 -74.91
N LYS A 1172 -18.19 20.99 -73.60
CA LYS A 1172 -18.69 22.22 -72.96
C LYS A 1172 -17.67 23.38 -73.00
N GLU A 1173 -16.38 23.09 -72.86
CA GLU A 1173 -15.31 24.09 -72.99
C GLU A 1173 -15.13 24.55 -74.44
N ALA A 1174 -15.25 23.66 -75.42
CA ALA A 1174 -15.23 24.00 -76.85
C ALA A 1174 -16.47 24.85 -77.25
N ALA A 1175 -17.64 24.53 -76.72
CA ALA A 1175 -18.86 25.33 -76.92
C ALA A 1175 -18.72 26.75 -76.34
N LYS A 1176 -18.15 26.88 -75.13
CA LYS A 1176 -17.84 28.19 -74.53
C LYS A 1176 -16.78 28.97 -75.29
N ALA A 1177 -15.77 28.30 -75.84
CA ALA A 1177 -14.75 28.94 -76.66
C ALA A 1177 -15.34 29.44 -77.99
N ALA A 1178 -16.23 28.67 -78.62
CA ALA A 1178 -16.96 29.08 -79.82
C ALA A 1178 -17.90 30.28 -79.56
N GLU A 1179 -18.61 30.29 -78.42
CA GLU A 1179 -19.48 31.40 -78.03
C GLU A 1179 -18.67 32.69 -77.75
N LYS A 1180 -17.48 32.54 -77.14
CA LYS A 1180 -16.57 33.67 -76.90
C LYS A 1180 -15.99 34.22 -78.20
N ALA A 1181 -15.62 33.34 -79.13
CA ALA A 1181 -15.15 33.73 -80.46
C ALA A 1181 -16.25 34.44 -81.29
N ALA A 1182 -17.50 33.99 -81.19
CA ALA A 1182 -18.64 34.65 -81.83
C ALA A 1182 -18.90 36.06 -81.25
N LYS A 1183 -18.83 36.22 -79.93
CA LYS A 1183 -18.95 37.53 -79.25
C LYS A 1183 -17.79 38.48 -79.55
N GLU A 1184 -16.57 37.97 -79.74
CA GLU A 1184 -15.41 38.77 -80.17
C GLU A 1184 -15.50 39.17 -81.65
N ALA A 1185 -16.03 38.31 -82.52
CA ALA A 1185 -16.30 38.64 -83.92
C ALA A 1185 -17.41 39.70 -84.07
N GLU A 1186 -18.46 39.66 -83.23
CA GLU A 1186 -19.52 40.67 -83.20
C GLU A 1186 -19.00 42.03 -82.70
N LYS A 1187 -18.01 42.03 -81.79
CA LYS A 1187 -17.31 43.24 -81.34
C LYS A 1187 -16.38 43.82 -82.41
N ALA A 1188 -15.78 43.00 -83.26
CA ALA A 1188 -14.91 43.43 -84.35
C ALA A 1188 -15.69 44.02 -85.55
N ALA A 1189 -16.97 43.71 -85.71
CA ALA A 1189 -17.83 44.25 -86.78
C ALA A 1189 -18.31 45.69 -86.53
N LYS A 1190 -18.12 46.25 -85.33
CA LYS A 1190 -18.46 47.66 -84.99
C LYS A 1190 -17.19 48.52 -84.94
N GLY A 1191 -16.71 48.92 -86.12
CA GLY A 1191 -15.62 49.90 -86.29
C GLY A 1191 -16.03 51.36 -85.99
N PRO A 1192 -15.07 52.29 -85.88
CA PRO A 1192 -15.25 53.60 -85.25
C PRO A 1192 -15.72 54.69 -86.24
N ALA A 1193 -16.70 55.49 -85.83
CA ALA A 1193 -17.05 56.74 -86.52
C ALA A 1193 -16.24 57.93 -85.96
N LYS A 1194 -15.54 58.61 -86.86
CA LYS A 1194 -14.61 59.74 -86.69
C LYS A 1194 -15.16 60.89 -85.85
N GLY A 1195 -14.26 61.51 -85.07
CA GLY A 1195 -14.42 62.86 -84.54
C GLY A 1195 -14.07 63.98 -85.54
N LYS A 1196 -14.77 65.10 -85.41
CA LYS A 1196 -14.40 66.53 -85.61
C LYS A 1196 -15.50 67.28 -84.86
N GLY A 1197 -15.31 68.19 -83.90
CA GLY A 1197 -14.32 69.21 -83.62
C GLY A 1197 -15.08 70.47 -83.14
N LYS A 1198 -14.39 71.37 -82.44
CA LYS A 1198 -14.78 72.71 -81.91
C LYS A 1198 -15.06 72.71 -80.39
N ALA A 1199 -14.17 73.24 -79.56
CA ALA A 1199 -13.68 74.62 -79.40
C ALA A 1199 -14.59 75.50 -78.53
N LYS A 1200 -14.03 75.89 -77.37
CA LYS A 1200 -14.24 77.12 -76.59
C LYS A 1200 -15.67 77.59 -76.32
N LYS A 1201 -16.10 77.51 -75.07
CA LYS A 1201 -16.09 78.67 -74.15
C LYS A 1201 -16.16 78.18 -72.71
#